data_AF-A0AAW2C9E9-F1
#
_entry.id   AF-A0AAW2C9E9-F1
#
_cell.length_a   1.000
_cell.length_b   1.000
_cell.length_c   1.000
_cell.angle_alpha   90.00
_cell.angle_beta   90.00
_cell.angle_gamma   90.00
#
_symmetry.space_group_name_H-M   'P 1'
#
loop_
_entity.id
_entity.type
_entity.pdbx_description
1 polymer ?
#
loop_
_entity_poly.entity_id
_entity_poly.type
_entity_poly.pdbx_seq_one_letter_code
_entity_poly.pdbx_strand_id
1 'polypeptide(L)'
;MARGLPFTTVGLTVLIALVLVHPTCCASARVDRQCCTASCGNIHNISFPFRLKSDPENCGHFNYELSCENNRTVLDLFSGGKYYVQEISYNNFTIRIVDSSIRKDNYFSFSTPTNYSLSRHYINAYSPYYTYLQKGTKKGRYSRAELSRSLVLMSCEKPVNSPLYVETSTCNYNDNSSSISDSKRYRYLKVGRTNVSEVEESCKVEKMFRTSWPRSDDSNISCKDVHNELVYGFELSWLDIVCPDYCPKYSYVCYLNDANHVQCYDDSTGLLDRILHKLREWSSIYIKYNADWWPDLVQNIEWVYYVPNGGGADFWINGVLIVKNIVFLHLAAKIVLGTPCVVAVLICKWRKRHLSMYDNVEEFLQSQINLMPIRYSYSEIRKMSKGFEDKLGEGGYGSVYKGKLQSGLLVAIKMLGGSKSNGQDFINEVATIGRIHHGNVVQLIGYCADGLKRALIYEFMPNGSLDKYIFFREGNITLSIEKTYNIALGVARGIEYLHQGCDMQILHFDIKPHNILLDENFTPKVSDFGLAKLYPIDDSIVSLTAARGTLGYIAPELFYKNIGGVSYKADVYSFGMLLLEIASKRKNFNQFVDHSSQIYFPTWVYGQFSEGNDIEMEDATEEEEKTTKKMIIVALWCIQMKPSDRPSMNKVVKMLEGEVESLQMPSKPFLSSSPRRPTGDVRDNLNSTRSSFQSGESSQSAKI
;
A
#
# COMPACT_ATOMS: atom_id res chain seq x y z
N MET A 1 -16.65 33.85 -5.96
CA MET A 1 -17.53 33.72 -7.15
C MET A 1 -16.76 33.01 -8.26
N ALA A 2 -17.12 31.78 -8.58
CA ALA A 2 -16.82 31.15 -9.86
C ALA A 2 -18.07 30.32 -10.19
N ARG A 3 -18.72 30.68 -11.30
CA ARG A 3 -20.03 30.16 -11.71
C ARG A 3 -19.90 28.69 -12.11
N GLY A 4 -20.82 27.86 -11.62
CA GLY A 4 -20.97 26.49 -12.08
C GLY A 4 -21.33 26.47 -13.57
N LEU A 5 -20.53 25.75 -14.36
CA LEU A 5 -20.95 25.31 -15.69
C LEU A 5 -21.93 24.14 -15.51
N PRO A 6 -23.02 24.09 -16.28
CA PRO A 6 -23.91 22.94 -16.28
C PRO A 6 -23.15 21.75 -16.87
N PHE A 7 -23.09 20.65 -16.12
CA PHE A 7 -22.71 19.34 -16.64
C PHE A 7 -23.69 18.99 -17.77
N THR A 8 -23.33 19.31 -19.00
CA THR A 8 -24.08 18.88 -20.18
C THR A 8 -23.99 17.36 -20.28
N THR A 9 -24.97 16.75 -20.94
CA THR A 9 -25.02 15.31 -21.25
C THR A 9 -23.72 14.77 -21.85
N VAL A 10 -22.90 15.64 -22.46
CA VAL A 10 -21.53 15.36 -22.92
C VAL A 10 -20.57 15.05 -21.77
N GLY A 11 -20.67 15.73 -20.63
CA GLY A 11 -19.87 15.46 -19.43
C GLY A 11 -20.21 14.10 -18.81
N LEU A 12 -21.48 13.69 -18.85
CA LEU A 12 -21.92 12.37 -18.37
C LEU A 12 -21.53 11.26 -19.37
N THR A 13 -21.61 11.50 -20.68
CA THR A 13 -21.13 10.53 -21.68
C THR A 13 -19.61 10.43 -21.71
N VAL A 14 -18.88 11.51 -21.42
CA VAL A 14 -17.42 11.49 -21.22
C VAL A 14 -17.07 10.79 -19.90
N LEU A 15 -17.84 10.96 -18.82
CA LEU A 15 -17.64 10.20 -17.58
C LEU A 15 -17.98 8.72 -17.73
N ILE A 16 -19.06 8.39 -18.44
CA ILE A 16 -19.43 7.01 -18.78
C ILE A 16 -18.40 6.43 -19.76
N ALA A 17 -17.87 7.21 -20.71
CA ALA A 17 -16.77 6.81 -21.57
C ALA A 17 -15.45 6.73 -20.81
N LEU A 18 -15.19 7.50 -19.76
CA LEU A 18 -13.99 7.38 -18.91
C LEU A 18 -14.12 6.25 -17.88
N VAL A 19 -15.34 5.82 -17.57
CA VAL A 19 -15.64 4.65 -16.71
C VAL A 19 -15.72 3.36 -17.52
N LEU A 20 -16.16 3.41 -18.79
CA LEU A 20 -16.16 2.27 -19.73
C LEU A 20 -14.85 2.16 -20.53
N VAL A 21 -14.16 3.29 -20.72
CA VAL A 21 -12.75 3.41 -21.14
C VAL A 21 -12.00 3.94 -19.92
N HIS A 22 -12.04 3.17 -18.84
CA HIS A 22 -10.78 2.95 -18.18
C HIS A 22 -10.03 2.01 -19.13
N PRO A 23 -8.98 2.46 -19.84
CA PRO A 23 -7.89 1.52 -20.01
C PRO A 23 -7.59 1.10 -18.58
N THR A 24 -7.51 -0.20 -18.35
CA THR A 24 -6.53 -0.71 -17.42
C THR A 24 -5.20 -0.07 -17.82
N CYS A 25 -4.94 1.15 -17.35
CA CYS A 25 -3.61 1.63 -17.04
C CYS A 25 -3.23 0.91 -15.72
N CYS A 26 -3.20 -0.42 -15.76
CA CYS A 26 -1.89 -0.98 -15.57
C CYS A 26 -1.14 -0.42 -16.76
N ALA A 27 -0.24 0.53 -16.51
CA ALA A 27 0.91 0.59 -17.37
C ALA A 27 1.25 -0.87 -17.67
N SER A 28 1.32 -1.24 -18.95
CA SER A 28 2.34 -2.19 -19.30
C SER A 28 3.63 -1.49 -18.86
N ALA A 29 3.92 -1.56 -17.56
CA ALA A 29 5.27 -1.74 -17.11
C ALA A 29 5.69 -2.89 -18.00
N ARG A 30 6.50 -2.57 -19.01
CA ARG A 30 7.45 -3.56 -19.50
C ARG A 30 8.06 -4.08 -18.21
N VAL A 31 7.59 -5.25 -17.77
CA VAL A 31 8.20 -6.01 -16.69
C VAL A 31 9.65 -6.02 -17.13
N ASP A 32 10.49 -5.33 -16.36
CA ASP A 32 11.85 -5.06 -16.73
C ASP A 32 12.45 -6.44 -17.00
N ARG A 33 12.70 -6.76 -18.29
CA ARG A 33 12.92 -8.14 -18.77
C ARG A 33 14.28 -8.68 -18.32
N GLN A 34 14.93 -7.98 -17.41
CA GLN A 34 16.31 -8.14 -17.06
C GLN A 34 16.41 -8.56 -15.60
N CYS A 35 15.92 -9.76 -15.33
CA CYS A 35 16.39 -10.52 -14.18
C CYS A 35 17.73 -11.17 -14.53
N CYS A 36 18.57 -11.35 -13.51
CA CYS A 36 19.64 -12.34 -13.61
C CYS A 36 19.04 -13.71 -13.88
N THR A 37 19.70 -14.50 -14.72
CA THR A 37 19.25 -15.85 -15.05
C THR A 37 19.39 -16.75 -13.81
N ALA A 38 18.27 -17.33 -13.38
CA ALA A 38 18.26 -18.19 -12.20
C ALA A 38 18.70 -19.62 -12.57
N SER A 39 19.12 -20.41 -11.59
CA SER A 39 19.47 -21.82 -11.80
C SER A 39 19.07 -22.64 -10.58
N CYS A 40 18.54 -23.83 -10.80
CA CYS A 40 18.23 -24.79 -9.74
C CYS A 40 18.50 -26.21 -10.25
N GLY A 41 19.27 -27.00 -9.48
CA GLY A 41 19.66 -28.34 -9.89
C GLY A 41 20.34 -28.37 -11.26
N ASN A 42 19.81 -29.21 -12.15
CA ASN A 42 20.33 -29.40 -13.51
C ASN A 42 19.75 -28.37 -14.51
N ILE A 43 18.81 -27.53 -14.10
CA ILE A 43 18.23 -26.51 -14.96
C ILE A 43 19.03 -25.21 -14.75
N HIS A 44 19.94 -24.98 -15.69
CA HIS A 44 20.70 -23.75 -15.78
C HIS A 44 19.98 -22.77 -16.70
N ASN A 45 20.09 -21.47 -16.44
CA ASN A 45 19.54 -20.41 -17.29
C ASN A 45 17.99 -20.34 -17.33
N ILE A 46 17.36 -20.37 -16.15
CA ILE A 46 15.93 -20.09 -15.99
C ILE A 46 15.71 -18.59 -16.25
N SER A 47 15.04 -18.31 -17.36
CA SER A 47 14.66 -16.97 -17.82
C SER A 47 13.17 -16.89 -18.18
N PHE A 48 12.72 -15.67 -18.47
CA PHE A 48 11.34 -15.38 -18.90
C PHE A 48 10.85 -16.38 -19.97
N PRO A 49 9.63 -16.95 -19.83
CA PRO A 49 8.57 -16.57 -18.87
C PRO A 49 8.73 -17.16 -17.46
N PHE A 50 9.66 -18.09 -17.25
CA PHE A 50 9.82 -18.80 -15.99
C PHE A 50 10.50 -17.96 -14.90
N ARG A 51 10.12 -18.20 -13.65
CA ARG A 51 10.69 -17.61 -12.41
C ARG A 51 10.79 -18.67 -11.32
N LEU A 52 11.78 -18.59 -10.43
CA LEU A 52 11.75 -19.33 -9.17
C LEU A 52 10.87 -18.62 -8.15
N LYS A 53 10.24 -19.36 -7.23
CA LYS A 53 9.50 -18.77 -6.08
C LYS A 53 10.34 -17.82 -5.23
N SER A 54 11.66 -18.01 -5.21
CA SER A 54 12.62 -17.13 -4.53
C SER A 54 12.93 -15.84 -5.29
N ASP A 55 12.57 -15.75 -6.56
CA ASP A 55 12.88 -14.59 -7.39
C ASP A 55 11.92 -13.43 -7.08
N PRO A 56 12.38 -12.16 -7.16
CA PRO A 56 11.54 -10.99 -6.97
C PRO A 56 10.23 -11.03 -7.78
N GLU A 57 9.13 -10.49 -7.26
CA GLU A 57 7.80 -10.53 -7.92
C GLU A 57 7.76 -9.85 -9.30
N ASN A 58 8.67 -8.90 -9.54
CA ASN A 58 8.86 -8.24 -10.84
C ASN A 58 9.64 -9.10 -11.85
N CYS A 59 10.01 -10.33 -11.50
CA CYS A 59 10.74 -11.25 -12.36
C CYS A 59 9.85 -12.36 -12.94
N GLY A 60 9.92 -12.59 -14.25
CA GLY A 60 9.16 -13.64 -14.95
C GLY A 60 7.65 -13.39 -14.96
N HIS A 61 6.86 -14.43 -15.28
CA HIS A 61 5.40 -14.36 -15.31
C HIS A 61 4.79 -15.24 -14.21
N PHE A 62 3.80 -14.74 -13.47
CA PHE A 62 3.24 -15.43 -12.30
C PHE A 62 2.64 -16.82 -12.60
N ASN A 63 2.07 -17.03 -13.79
CA ASN A 63 1.59 -18.36 -14.23
C ASN A 63 2.71 -19.39 -14.56
N TYR A 64 3.98 -18.99 -14.60
CA TYR A 64 5.12 -19.82 -14.99
C TYR A 64 6.15 -19.95 -13.85
N GLU A 65 5.64 -20.05 -12.62
CA GLU A 65 6.46 -20.15 -11.42
C GLU A 65 6.94 -21.59 -11.14
N LEU A 66 8.22 -21.71 -10.76
CA LEU A 66 8.91 -22.96 -10.45
C LEU A 66 9.41 -22.94 -8.99
N SER A 67 9.43 -24.09 -8.32
CA SER A 67 10.06 -24.26 -7.01
C SER A 67 11.41 -24.97 -7.13
N CYS A 68 12.30 -24.74 -6.16
CA CYS A 68 13.57 -25.45 -6.05
C CYS A 68 13.56 -26.29 -4.76
N GLU A 69 13.31 -27.59 -4.87
CA GLU A 69 13.21 -28.51 -3.73
C GLU A 69 14.37 -29.51 -3.78
N ASN A 70 15.19 -29.58 -2.72
CA ASN A 70 16.34 -30.50 -2.63
C ASN A 70 17.27 -30.45 -3.86
N ASN A 71 17.57 -29.24 -4.34
CA ASN A 71 18.36 -29.01 -5.55
C ASN A 71 17.76 -29.64 -6.81
N ARG A 72 16.42 -29.72 -6.90
CA ARG A 72 15.67 -30.10 -8.10
C ARG A 72 14.62 -29.05 -8.41
N THR A 73 14.53 -28.70 -9.68
CA THR A 73 13.50 -27.80 -10.19
C THR A 73 12.16 -28.55 -10.26
N VAL A 74 11.15 -28.00 -9.60
CA VAL A 74 9.81 -28.57 -9.47
C VAL A 74 8.79 -27.63 -10.08
N LEU A 75 7.87 -28.19 -10.86
CA LEU A 75 6.69 -27.51 -11.38
C LEU A 75 5.46 -28.09 -10.67
N ASP A 76 4.71 -27.21 -10.02
CA ASP A 76 3.43 -27.53 -9.40
C ASP A 76 2.30 -27.37 -10.44
N LEU A 77 1.63 -28.45 -10.81
CA LEU A 77 0.50 -28.44 -11.74
C LEU A 77 -0.74 -29.05 -11.09
N PHE A 78 -1.86 -28.30 -11.07
CA PHE A 78 -3.20 -28.69 -10.58
C PHE A 78 -3.24 -29.16 -9.12
N SER A 79 -4.09 -28.61 -8.26
CA SER A 79 -4.45 -29.14 -6.91
C SER A 79 -3.34 -29.85 -6.09
N GLY A 80 -2.06 -29.46 -6.24
CA GLY A 80 -0.90 -30.05 -5.54
C GLY A 80 -0.08 -31.13 -6.28
N GLY A 81 -0.27 -31.38 -7.57
CA GLY A 81 0.55 -32.32 -8.35
C GLY A 81 1.98 -31.81 -8.60
N LYS A 82 3.00 -32.55 -8.12
CA LYS A 82 4.41 -32.18 -8.26
C LYS A 82 5.10 -32.90 -9.41
N TYR A 83 5.75 -32.14 -10.28
CA TYR A 83 6.50 -32.67 -11.43
C TYR A 83 7.94 -32.15 -11.40
N TYR A 84 8.92 -33.02 -11.63
CA TYR A 84 10.32 -32.63 -11.78
C TYR A 84 10.57 -32.13 -13.20
N VAL A 85 11.12 -30.93 -13.32
CA VAL A 85 11.49 -30.35 -14.62
C VAL A 85 12.80 -30.98 -15.08
N GLN A 86 12.76 -31.62 -16.26
CA GLN A 86 13.95 -32.22 -16.88
C GLN A 86 14.62 -31.26 -17.85
N GLU A 87 13.84 -30.42 -18.55
CA GLU A 87 14.36 -29.52 -19.58
C GLU A 87 13.39 -28.38 -19.87
N ILE A 88 13.92 -27.18 -20.15
CA ILE A 88 13.18 -26.04 -20.68
C ILE A 88 13.82 -25.66 -22.01
N SER A 89 13.07 -25.80 -23.11
CA SER A 89 13.53 -25.44 -24.45
C SER A 89 12.98 -24.08 -24.85
N TYR A 90 13.82 -23.04 -24.79
CA TYR A 90 13.47 -21.69 -25.26
C TYR A 90 13.38 -21.58 -26.78
N ASN A 91 14.03 -22.49 -27.52
CA ASN A 91 13.97 -22.52 -28.98
C ASN A 91 12.68 -23.18 -29.49
N ASN A 92 12.23 -24.24 -28.82
CA ASN A 92 11.04 -25.00 -29.24
C ASN A 92 9.78 -24.61 -28.47
N PHE A 93 9.91 -23.70 -27.49
CA PHE A 93 8.83 -23.27 -26.59
C PHE A 93 8.16 -24.43 -25.86
N THR A 94 8.96 -25.41 -25.43
CA THR A 94 8.51 -26.58 -24.68
C THR A 94 9.16 -26.68 -23.30
N ILE A 95 8.48 -27.35 -22.38
CA ILE A 95 9.00 -27.77 -21.08
C ILE A 95 8.75 -29.26 -20.93
N ARG A 96 9.80 -30.01 -20.58
CA ARG A 96 9.72 -31.45 -20.34
C ARG A 96 9.73 -31.74 -18.85
N ILE A 97 8.71 -32.49 -18.41
CA ILE A 97 8.47 -32.77 -16.99
C ILE A 97 8.21 -34.24 -16.75
N VAL A 98 8.57 -34.72 -15.55
CA VAL A 98 8.38 -36.10 -15.10
C VAL A 98 7.59 -36.08 -13.80
N ASP A 99 6.58 -36.95 -13.68
CA ASP A 99 5.81 -37.10 -12.44
C ASP A 99 6.74 -37.53 -11.29
N SER A 100 6.72 -36.78 -10.18
CA SER A 100 7.60 -37.02 -9.04
C SER A 100 7.39 -38.39 -8.37
N SER A 101 6.26 -39.06 -8.62
CA SER A 101 5.95 -40.39 -8.09
C SER A 101 6.60 -41.55 -8.87
N ILE A 102 7.21 -41.29 -10.03
CA ILE A 102 7.84 -42.31 -10.88
C ILE A 102 9.26 -42.61 -10.36
N ARG A 103 9.53 -43.87 -10.02
CA ARG A 103 10.84 -44.37 -9.59
C ARG A 103 11.59 -45.00 -10.77
N LYS A 104 12.91 -44.79 -10.85
CA LYS A 104 13.74 -45.31 -11.97
C LYS A 104 13.99 -46.82 -11.89
N ASP A 105 13.97 -47.36 -10.68
CA ASP A 105 14.43 -48.69 -10.29
C ASP A 105 13.31 -49.72 -10.10
N ASN A 106 12.03 -49.32 -10.17
CA ASN A 106 10.92 -50.24 -9.90
C ASN A 106 9.72 -50.02 -10.83
N TYR A 107 9.39 -51.06 -11.62
CA TYR A 107 8.30 -51.04 -12.59
C TYR A 107 6.96 -50.96 -11.85
N PHE A 108 6.21 -49.86 -12.06
CA PHE A 108 4.82 -49.68 -11.58
C PHE A 108 4.60 -49.69 -10.05
N SER A 109 5.65 -49.58 -9.24
CA SER A 109 5.53 -49.31 -7.80
C SER A 109 5.39 -47.81 -7.55
N PHE A 110 4.17 -47.30 -7.68
CA PHE A 110 3.86 -45.89 -7.41
C PHE A 110 3.82 -45.64 -5.90
N SER A 111 4.58 -44.64 -5.44
CA SER A 111 4.63 -44.29 -4.02
C SER A 111 3.32 -43.62 -3.59
N THR A 112 2.40 -44.38 -2.96
CA THR A 112 1.13 -43.89 -2.35
C THR A 112 0.15 -43.18 -3.31
N PRO A 113 -1.17 -43.10 -3.00
CA PRO A 113 -2.14 -42.60 -3.95
C PRO A 113 -2.03 -41.08 -4.07
N THR A 114 -1.32 -40.59 -5.08
CA THR A 114 -1.59 -39.24 -5.55
C THR A 114 -3.00 -39.24 -6.12
N ASN A 115 -3.94 -38.59 -5.43
CA ASN A 115 -5.39 -38.55 -5.73
C ASN A 115 -5.75 -37.89 -7.08
N TYR A 116 -4.78 -37.63 -7.96
CA TYR A 116 -4.98 -36.82 -9.15
C TYR A 116 -4.54 -37.57 -10.41
N SER A 117 -5.51 -37.82 -11.27
CA SER A 117 -5.33 -38.44 -12.59
C SER A 117 -5.19 -37.34 -13.65
N LEU A 118 -4.12 -37.36 -14.44
CA LEU A 118 -3.84 -36.27 -15.39
C LEU A 118 -4.56 -36.49 -16.73
N SER A 119 -5.78 -35.97 -16.83
CA SER A 119 -6.57 -36.02 -18.07
C SER A 119 -6.25 -34.86 -19.04
N ARG A 120 -6.59 -35.03 -20.32
CA ARG A 120 -6.47 -33.97 -21.35
C ARG A 120 -7.28 -32.72 -21.04
N HIS A 121 -8.42 -32.89 -20.37
CA HIS A 121 -9.35 -31.80 -20.10
C HIS A 121 -8.77 -30.81 -19.09
N TYR A 122 -8.05 -31.31 -18.08
CA TYR A 122 -7.44 -30.46 -17.06
C TYR A 122 -6.37 -29.53 -17.62
N ILE A 123 -5.55 -30.01 -18.56
CA ILE A 123 -4.50 -29.19 -19.17
C ILE A 123 -5.09 -28.09 -20.07
N ASN A 124 -6.21 -28.33 -20.74
CA ASN A 124 -6.79 -27.33 -21.65
C ASN A 124 -7.70 -26.28 -20.97
N ALA A 125 -8.35 -26.62 -19.85
CA ALA A 125 -9.37 -25.75 -19.26
C ALA A 125 -8.80 -24.70 -18.29
N TYR A 126 -7.67 -24.99 -17.63
CA TYR A 126 -7.14 -24.16 -16.53
C TYR A 126 -5.61 -24.01 -16.52
N SER A 127 -4.87 -24.64 -17.44
CA SER A 127 -3.40 -24.58 -17.46
C SER A 127 -2.89 -23.46 -18.37
N PRO A 128 -1.79 -22.78 -18.00
CA PRO A 128 -1.05 -21.92 -18.93
C PRO A 128 -0.25 -22.71 -19.98
N TYR A 129 -0.20 -24.04 -19.86
CA TYR A 129 0.52 -24.94 -20.75
C TYR A 129 -0.41 -25.75 -21.65
N TYR A 130 0.05 -26.12 -22.84
CA TYR A 130 -0.73 -26.95 -23.78
C TYR A 130 -0.05 -28.28 -24.09
N THR A 131 -0.84 -29.32 -24.33
CA THR A 131 -0.32 -30.64 -24.77
C THR A 131 -0.06 -30.73 -26.27
N TYR A 132 -0.07 -29.59 -26.96
CA TYR A 132 0.19 -29.53 -28.40
C TYR A 132 1.01 -28.28 -28.72
N LEU A 133 1.75 -28.36 -29.83
CA LEU A 133 2.51 -27.27 -30.40
C LEU A 133 1.91 -26.92 -31.76
N GLN A 134 1.74 -25.63 -32.02
CA GLN A 134 1.22 -25.15 -33.29
C GLN A 134 2.38 -25.11 -34.30
N LYS A 135 2.30 -25.91 -35.37
CA LYS A 135 3.32 -25.96 -36.43
C LYS A 135 2.73 -25.54 -37.78
N GLY A 136 3.41 -24.65 -38.46
CA GLY A 136 3.06 -24.17 -39.80
C GLY A 136 3.48 -25.16 -40.89
N THR A 137 2.71 -25.20 -41.97
CA THR A 137 3.09 -25.90 -43.21
C THR A 137 3.30 -24.89 -44.33
N LYS A 138 4.13 -25.22 -45.34
CA LYS A 138 4.49 -24.36 -46.49
C LYS A 138 3.32 -23.76 -47.29
N LYS A 139 2.05 -24.14 -47.02
CA LYS A 139 0.83 -23.65 -47.68
C LYS A 139 -0.01 -22.68 -46.84
N GLY A 140 0.54 -22.08 -45.79
CA GLY A 140 -0.18 -21.09 -44.97
C GLY A 140 -1.26 -21.69 -44.06
N ARG A 141 -1.24 -23.02 -43.83
CA ARG A 141 -2.08 -23.69 -42.82
C ARG A 141 -1.22 -24.14 -41.65
N TYR A 142 -1.69 -23.94 -40.42
CA TYR A 142 -1.07 -24.50 -39.22
C TYR A 142 -1.76 -25.82 -38.82
N SER A 143 -1.01 -26.68 -38.16
CA SER A 143 -1.48 -27.97 -37.62
C SER A 143 -1.07 -28.09 -36.16
N ARG A 144 -1.81 -28.88 -35.38
CA ARG A 144 -1.48 -29.18 -33.97
C ARG A 144 -0.63 -30.45 -33.91
N ALA A 145 0.63 -30.30 -33.56
CA ALA A 145 1.51 -31.41 -33.21
C ALA A 145 1.24 -31.78 -31.74
N GLU A 146 0.74 -32.99 -31.46
CA GLU A 146 0.58 -33.43 -30.07
C GLU A 146 1.95 -33.69 -29.45
N LEU A 147 2.20 -33.08 -28.28
CA LEU A 147 3.45 -33.21 -27.52
C LEU A 147 3.37 -34.33 -26.47
N SER A 148 2.16 -34.65 -26.04
CA SER A 148 1.92 -35.70 -25.06
C SER A 148 0.63 -36.49 -25.32
N ARG A 149 0.70 -37.80 -25.08
CA ARG A 149 -0.39 -38.78 -25.14
C ARG A 149 -0.75 -39.24 -23.73
N SER A 150 -1.95 -39.78 -23.58
CA SER A 150 -2.38 -40.39 -22.31
C SER A 150 -1.92 -41.83 -22.22
N LEU A 151 -1.54 -42.26 -21.03
CA LEU A 151 -1.33 -43.66 -20.67
C LEU A 151 -2.30 -43.98 -19.54
N VAL A 152 -3.18 -44.95 -19.73
CA VAL A 152 -4.23 -45.29 -18.77
C VAL A 152 -3.90 -46.65 -18.14
N LEU A 153 -3.72 -46.65 -16.82
CA LEU A 153 -3.66 -47.86 -16.02
C LEU A 153 -5.07 -48.21 -15.54
N MET A 154 -5.47 -49.46 -15.73
CA MET A 154 -6.78 -49.95 -15.34
C MET A 154 -6.68 -51.33 -14.67
N SER A 155 -7.65 -51.62 -13.82
CA SER A 155 -7.83 -52.95 -13.22
C SER A 155 -9.19 -53.53 -13.48
N CYS A 156 -9.19 -54.76 -13.97
CA CYS A 156 -10.36 -55.49 -14.43
C CYS A 156 -10.63 -56.71 -13.55
N GLU A 157 -11.90 -57.01 -13.33
CA GLU A 157 -12.32 -58.17 -12.54
C GLU A 157 -12.26 -59.47 -13.35
N LYS A 158 -12.31 -59.36 -14.68
CA LYS A 158 -12.20 -60.48 -15.62
C LYS A 158 -11.01 -60.23 -16.56
N PRO A 159 -10.35 -61.30 -17.05
CA PRO A 159 -9.30 -61.15 -18.04
C PRO A 159 -9.89 -60.57 -19.34
N VAL A 160 -9.19 -59.58 -19.90
CA VAL A 160 -9.54 -58.93 -21.16
C VAL A 160 -8.61 -59.42 -22.25
N ASN A 161 -9.19 -59.96 -23.33
CA ASN A 161 -8.45 -60.40 -24.51
C ASN A 161 -8.66 -59.41 -25.66
N SER A 162 -7.88 -58.33 -25.67
CA SER A 162 -7.92 -57.34 -26.75
C SER A 162 -6.53 -56.77 -27.00
N PRO A 163 -6.13 -56.59 -28.27
CA PRO A 163 -4.82 -56.05 -28.64
C PRO A 163 -4.65 -54.58 -28.25
N LEU A 164 -5.71 -53.92 -27.78
CA LEU A 164 -5.68 -52.53 -27.30
C LEU A 164 -5.10 -52.39 -25.88
N TYR A 165 -4.95 -53.51 -25.16
CA TYR A 165 -4.50 -53.54 -23.78
C TYR A 165 -3.18 -54.30 -23.64
N VAL A 166 -2.24 -53.73 -22.90
CA VAL A 166 -0.98 -54.38 -22.54
C VAL A 166 -1.11 -54.92 -21.13
N GLU A 167 -0.98 -56.24 -20.96
CA GLU A 167 -1.09 -56.88 -19.64
C GLU A 167 0.16 -56.63 -18.78
N THR A 168 -0.04 -56.05 -17.59
CA THR A 168 1.05 -55.60 -16.71
C THR A 168 1.79 -56.75 -16.02
N SER A 169 1.20 -57.95 -15.98
CA SER A 169 1.86 -59.15 -15.43
C SER A 169 3.17 -59.49 -16.16
N THR A 170 3.29 -59.07 -17.43
CA THR A 170 4.51 -59.20 -18.25
C THR A 170 5.60 -58.17 -17.90
N CYS A 171 5.30 -57.19 -17.03
CA CYS A 171 6.20 -56.09 -16.69
C CYS A 171 7.11 -56.37 -15.48
N ASN A 172 6.87 -57.46 -14.73
CA ASN A 172 7.52 -57.68 -13.45
C ASN A 172 8.79 -58.54 -13.62
N TYR A 173 9.94 -57.90 -13.82
CA TYR A 173 11.20 -58.62 -14.11
C TYR A 173 12.02 -59.04 -12.88
N ASN A 174 11.67 -58.59 -11.66
CA ASN A 174 12.57 -58.76 -10.50
C ASN A 174 11.90 -59.09 -9.15
N ASP A 175 10.63 -59.47 -9.10
CA ASP A 175 10.03 -59.92 -7.85
C ASP A 175 9.97 -61.45 -7.77
N ASN A 176 11.02 -62.03 -7.18
CA ASN A 176 10.95 -63.31 -6.49
C ASN A 176 10.24 -63.18 -5.12
N SER A 177 9.49 -62.09 -4.87
CA SER A 177 8.64 -61.96 -3.70
C SER A 177 7.18 -62.26 -4.07
N SER A 178 6.80 -63.49 -3.80
CA SER A 178 5.41 -63.89 -3.66
C SER A 178 4.81 -63.20 -2.44
N SER A 179 4.19 -62.03 -2.60
CA SER A 179 3.27 -61.50 -1.59
C SER A 179 1.83 -61.66 -2.07
N ILE A 180 1.21 -62.68 -1.47
CA ILE A 180 -0.17 -63.12 -1.62
C ILE A 180 -1.17 -62.08 -1.07
N SER A 181 -2.32 -62.02 -1.76
CA SER A 181 -3.65 -61.46 -1.42
C SER A 181 -3.88 -59.94 -1.46
N ASP A 182 -4.60 -59.49 -2.49
CA ASP A 182 -5.93 -58.86 -2.32
C ASP A 182 -6.69 -58.82 -3.66
N SER A 183 -7.63 -59.76 -3.86
CA SER A 183 -8.48 -59.94 -5.06
C SER A 183 -7.72 -60.11 -6.40
N LYS A 184 -7.94 -61.19 -7.15
CA LYS A 184 -7.34 -61.38 -8.49
C LYS A 184 -7.93 -60.37 -9.49
N ARG A 185 -7.49 -59.10 -9.46
CA ARG A 185 -7.79 -58.11 -10.50
C ARG A 185 -6.65 -58.12 -11.53
N TYR A 186 -7.01 -58.19 -12.81
CA TYR A 186 -6.08 -58.14 -13.93
C TYR A 186 -5.76 -56.68 -14.24
N ARG A 187 -4.48 -56.32 -14.30
CA ARG A 187 -4.06 -54.94 -14.57
C ARG A 187 -3.57 -54.78 -16.00
N TYR A 188 -4.09 -53.75 -16.67
CA TYR A 188 -3.79 -53.45 -18.06
C TYR A 188 -3.36 -52.00 -18.24
N LEU A 189 -2.54 -51.77 -19.25
CA LEU A 189 -2.11 -50.45 -19.72
C LEU A 189 -2.67 -50.19 -21.11
N LYS A 190 -3.12 -48.97 -21.34
CA LYS A 190 -3.54 -48.51 -22.65
C LYS A 190 -2.85 -47.19 -23.00
N VAL A 191 -2.13 -47.20 -24.12
CA VAL A 191 -1.43 -46.02 -24.65
C VAL A 191 -2.31 -45.29 -25.65
N GLY A 192 -2.37 -43.97 -25.55
CA GLY A 192 -3.07 -43.11 -26.51
C GLY A 192 -4.44 -42.62 -26.04
N ARG A 193 -5.25 -42.16 -27.00
CA ARG A 193 -6.59 -41.66 -26.71
C ARG A 193 -7.47 -42.84 -26.33
N THR A 194 -8.10 -42.76 -25.16
CA THR A 194 -9.03 -43.77 -24.67
C THR A 194 -10.43 -43.19 -24.75
N ASN A 195 -11.28 -43.73 -25.62
CA ASN A 195 -12.70 -43.44 -25.59
C ASN A 195 -13.39 -44.31 -24.53
N VAL A 196 -14.49 -43.82 -23.97
CA VAL A 196 -15.28 -44.58 -22.98
C VAL A 196 -15.79 -45.90 -23.55
N SER A 197 -16.15 -45.93 -24.84
CA SER A 197 -16.58 -47.13 -25.56
C SER A 197 -15.49 -48.20 -25.69
N GLU A 198 -14.23 -47.85 -25.43
CA GLU A 198 -13.07 -48.74 -25.55
C GLU A 198 -12.56 -49.16 -24.16
N VAL A 199 -13.34 -48.97 -23.10
CA VAL A 199 -13.07 -49.47 -21.75
C VAL A 199 -14.05 -50.61 -21.50
N GLU A 200 -13.54 -51.82 -21.25
CA GLU A 200 -14.40 -52.97 -20.93
C GLU A 200 -15.18 -52.74 -19.65
N GLU A 201 -16.43 -53.21 -19.59
CA GLU A 201 -17.33 -52.99 -18.45
C GLU A 201 -16.78 -53.51 -17.11
N SER A 202 -15.94 -54.55 -17.16
CA SER A 202 -15.31 -55.13 -15.97
C SER A 202 -14.09 -54.35 -15.46
N CYS A 203 -13.67 -53.30 -16.17
CA CYS A 203 -12.45 -52.54 -15.92
C CYS A 203 -12.73 -51.20 -15.25
N LYS A 204 -11.89 -50.85 -14.26
CA LYS A 204 -11.86 -49.56 -13.60
C LYS A 204 -10.55 -48.85 -13.93
N VAL A 205 -10.61 -47.57 -14.29
CA VAL A 205 -9.41 -46.73 -14.43
C VAL A 205 -8.81 -46.48 -13.05
N GLU A 206 -7.56 -46.89 -12.85
CA GLU A 206 -6.81 -46.66 -11.61
C GLU A 206 -6.07 -45.33 -11.65
N LYS A 207 -5.38 -45.05 -12.77
CA LYS A 207 -4.61 -43.81 -12.93
C LYS A 207 -4.40 -43.46 -14.41
N MET A 208 -4.41 -42.18 -14.74
CA MET A 208 -3.98 -41.68 -16.05
C MET A 208 -2.68 -40.90 -15.91
N PHE A 209 -1.71 -41.24 -16.74
CA PHE A 209 -0.44 -40.58 -16.91
C PHE A 209 -0.39 -39.88 -18.25
N ARG A 210 0.63 -39.03 -18.43
CA ARG A 210 1.01 -38.45 -19.71
C ARG A 210 2.41 -38.88 -20.07
N THR A 211 2.62 -39.17 -21.35
CA THR A 211 3.91 -39.55 -21.92
C THR A 211 4.12 -38.83 -23.25
N SER A 212 5.37 -38.67 -23.70
CA SER A 212 5.69 -38.12 -25.03
C SER A 212 5.76 -39.18 -26.13
N TRP A 213 5.01 -40.28 -25.95
CA TRP A 213 5.00 -41.43 -26.86
C TRP A 213 4.85 -41.03 -28.33
N PRO A 214 5.68 -41.58 -29.25
CA PRO A 214 5.61 -41.27 -30.67
C PRO A 214 4.25 -41.58 -31.31
N ARG A 215 4.00 -41.00 -32.48
CA ARG A 215 2.72 -41.16 -33.20
C ARG A 215 2.56 -42.51 -33.90
N SER A 216 3.62 -43.34 -34.03
CA SER A 216 3.46 -44.67 -34.63
C SER A 216 2.60 -45.52 -33.69
N ASP A 217 1.46 -45.99 -34.20
CA ASP A 217 0.64 -47.00 -33.54
C ASP A 217 1.33 -48.37 -33.73
N ASP A 218 2.56 -48.49 -33.25
CA ASP A 218 3.26 -49.76 -33.22
C ASP A 218 2.52 -50.68 -32.25
N SER A 219 2.00 -51.78 -32.78
CA SER A 219 1.08 -52.70 -32.10
C SER A 219 1.77 -53.61 -31.08
N ASN A 220 3.08 -53.46 -30.86
CA ASN A 220 3.86 -54.34 -29.98
C ASN A 220 4.59 -53.52 -28.90
N ILE A 221 3.81 -52.93 -28.01
CA ILE A 221 4.29 -52.08 -26.91
C ILE A 221 4.74 -52.97 -25.74
N SER A 222 6.02 -52.94 -25.38
CA SER A 222 6.50 -53.66 -24.20
C SER A 222 6.38 -52.83 -22.92
N CYS A 223 6.34 -53.51 -21.78
CA CYS A 223 6.41 -52.87 -20.46
C CYS A 223 7.66 -52.01 -20.24
N LYS A 224 8.78 -52.42 -20.86
CA LYS A 224 10.03 -51.67 -20.82
C LYS A 224 9.88 -50.34 -21.56
N ASP A 225 9.19 -50.34 -22.68
CA ASP A 225 8.90 -49.12 -23.45
C ASP A 225 8.00 -48.18 -22.63
N VAL A 226 6.98 -48.72 -21.97
CA VAL A 226 6.12 -47.92 -21.07
C VAL A 226 6.87 -47.31 -19.91
N HIS A 227 7.76 -48.07 -19.28
CA HIS A 227 8.60 -47.54 -18.20
C HIS A 227 9.56 -46.47 -18.69
N ASN A 228 10.23 -46.70 -19.82
CA ASN A 228 11.15 -45.75 -20.42
C ASN A 228 10.45 -44.42 -20.74
N GLU A 229 9.23 -44.47 -21.28
CA GLU A 229 8.42 -43.30 -21.60
C GLU A 229 7.92 -42.57 -20.34
N LEU A 230 7.57 -43.31 -19.29
CA LEU A 230 7.22 -42.72 -17.99
C LEU A 230 8.41 -42.03 -17.33
N VAL A 231 9.60 -42.63 -17.40
CA VAL A 231 10.86 -42.06 -16.88
C VAL A 231 11.31 -40.87 -17.72
N TYR A 232 11.09 -40.90 -19.04
CA TYR A 232 11.32 -39.76 -19.94
C TYR A 232 10.38 -38.58 -19.60
N GLY A 233 9.12 -38.89 -19.29
CA GLY A 233 8.10 -37.92 -18.94
C GLY A 233 7.32 -37.45 -20.15
N PHE A 234 6.88 -36.19 -20.11
CA PHE A 234 6.10 -35.60 -21.19
C PHE A 234 6.38 -34.12 -21.39
N GLU A 235 6.12 -33.66 -22.61
CA GLU A 235 6.30 -32.28 -23.02
C GLU A 235 5.00 -31.48 -23.02
N LEU A 236 5.16 -30.21 -22.66
CA LEU A 236 4.13 -29.19 -22.70
C LEU A 236 4.64 -27.96 -23.45
N SER A 237 3.76 -27.32 -24.21
CA SER A 237 4.03 -26.07 -24.92
C SER A 237 3.68 -24.86 -24.06
N TRP A 238 4.54 -23.86 -24.10
CA TRP A 238 4.32 -22.52 -23.54
C TRP A 238 4.38 -21.42 -24.61
N LEU A 239 4.30 -21.79 -25.90
CA LEU A 239 4.37 -20.85 -27.03
C LEU A 239 3.37 -19.68 -26.95
N ASP A 240 2.18 -19.91 -26.41
CA ASP A 240 1.10 -18.92 -26.38
C ASP A 240 1.46 -17.63 -25.61
N ILE A 241 2.30 -17.71 -24.56
CA ILE A 241 2.67 -16.50 -23.76
C ILE A 241 3.60 -15.56 -24.51
N VAL A 242 4.39 -16.07 -25.46
CA VAL A 242 5.30 -15.25 -26.26
C VAL A 242 4.66 -14.78 -27.56
N CYS A 243 3.56 -15.40 -28.01
CA CYS A 243 2.87 -14.99 -29.24
C CYS A 243 2.62 -13.46 -29.33
N PRO A 244 2.16 -12.76 -28.27
CA PRO A 244 1.93 -11.31 -28.34
C PRO A 244 3.18 -10.46 -28.54
N ASP A 245 4.37 -10.98 -28.20
CA ASP A 245 5.64 -10.28 -28.39
C ASP A 245 6.10 -10.32 -29.86
N TYR A 246 5.79 -11.42 -30.56
CA TYR A 246 6.23 -11.66 -31.94
C TYR A 246 5.16 -11.28 -32.97
N CYS A 247 3.89 -11.19 -32.57
CA CYS A 247 2.77 -10.96 -33.48
C CYS A 247 2.10 -9.59 -33.28
N PRO A 248 1.67 -8.91 -34.37
CA PRO A 248 0.90 -7.66 -34.27
C PRO A 248 -0.37 -7.88 -33.45
N LYS A 249 -0.89 -6.83 -32.81
CA LYS A 249 -2.11 -6.84 -31.96
C LYS A 249 -3.38 -7.46 -32.59
N TYR A 250 -3.35 -7.79 -33.88
CA TYR A 250 -4.46 -8.32 -34.65
C TYR A 250 -4.24 -9.76 -35.16
N SER A 251 -3.08 -10.38 -34.90
CA SER A 251 -2.84 -11.79 -35.21
C SER A 251 -2.99 -12.61 -33.93
N TYR A 252 -4.02 -13.44 -33.90
CA TYR A 252 -4.53 -14.07 -32.68
C TYR A 252 -4.05 -15.53 -32.49
N VAL A 253 -3.24 -16.03 -33.41
CA VAL A 253 -2.67 -17.38 -33.37
C VAL A 253 -1.26 -17.32 -33.94
N CYS A 254 -0.27 -17.73 -33.15
CA CYS A 254 1.10 -17.91 -33.63
C CYS A 254 1.47 -19.39 -33.71
N TYR A 255 2.32 -19.73 -34.67
CA TYR A 255 2.79 -21.10 -34.91
C TYR A 255 4.29 -21.08 -35.21
N LEU A 256 4.96 -22.20 -34.97
CA LEU A 256 6.36 -22.37 -35.34
C LEU A 256 6.47 -22.86 -36.77
N ASN A 257 7.32 -22.23 -37.57
CA ASN A 257 7.69 -22.75 -38.88
C ASN A 257 8.70 -23.91 -38.76
N ASP A 258 9.10 -24.48 -39.90
CA ASP A 258 10.08 -25.57 -39.95
C ASP A 258 11.46 -25.20 -39.36
N ALA A 259 11.76 -23.90 -39.23
CA ALA A 259 12.98 -23.36 -38.63
C ALA A 259 12.80 -22.96 -37.15
N ASN A 260 11.69 -23.33 -36.51
CA ASN A 260 11.32 -22.97 -35.13
C ASN A 260 11.25 -21.45 -34.88
N HIS A 261 11.02 -20.65 -35.93
CA HIS A 261 10.70 -19.25 -35.76
C HIS A 261 9.19 -19.07 -35.58
N VAL A 262 8.83 -18.20 -34.64
CA VAL A 262 7.44 -17.80 -34.43
C VAL A 262 6.94 -17.07 -35.68
N GLN A 263 5.88 -17.59 -36.27
CA GLN A 263 5.16 -17.00 -37.38
C GLN A 263 3.75 -16.66 -36.92
N CYS A 264 3.24 -15.57 -37.46
CA CYS A 264 1.93 -15.07 -37.13
C CYS A 264 0.96 -15.49 -38.23
N TYR A 265 -0.13 -16.13 -37.84
CA TYR A 265 -1.21 -16.39 -38.78
C TYR A 265 -2.00 -15.11 -38.96
N ASP A 266 -1.91 -14.50 -40.15
CA ASP A 266 -2.69 -13.33 -40.54
C ASP A 266 -3.86 -13.79 -41.39
N ASP A 267 -4.98 -14.13 -40.75
CA ASP A 267 -6.24 -14.30 -41.49
C ASP A 267 -6.78 -12.91 -41.81
N SER A 268 -6.47 -12.43 -43.00
CA SER A 268 -7.18 -11.30 -43.60
C SER A 268 -8.59 -11.72 -44.06
N THR A 269 -9.29 -12.54 -43.27
CA THR A 269 -10.72 -12.82 -43.44
C THR A 269 -11.54 -11.85 -42.58
N GLY A 270 -12.48 -11.21 -43.27
CA GLY A 270 -13.66 -10.47 -42.81
C GLY A 270 -13.83 -10.01 -41.36
N LEU A 271 -14.40 -8.81 -41.21
CA LEU A 271 -14.99 -8.26 -39.97
C LEU A 271 -15.77 -9.29 -39.12
N LEU A 272 -16.39 -10.29 -39.76
CA LEU A 272 -17.19 -11.34 -39.12
C LEU A 272 -16.35 -12.27 -38.21
N ASP A 273 -15.17 -12.72 -38.64
CA ASP A 273 -14.30 -13.59 -37.83
C ASP A 273 -13.71 -12.83 -36.63
N ARG A 274 -13.45 -11.53 -36.80
CA ARG A 274 -13.01 -10.63 -35.70
C ARG A 274 -14.10 -10.46 -34.64
N ILE A 275 -15.37 -10.43 -35.05
CA ILE A 275 -16.52 -10.35 -34.15
C ILE A 275 -16.72 -11.69 -33.43
N LEU A 276 -16.66 -12.82 -34.16
CA LEU A 276 -16.82 -14.16 -33.59
C LEU A 276 -15.73 -14.50 -32.56
N HIS A 277 -14.48 -14.08 -32.80
CA HIS A 277 -13.39 -14.32 -31.85
C HIS A 277 -13.45 -13.37 -30.64
N LYS A 278 -13.86 -12.10 -30.81
CA LYS A 278 -14.14 -11.22 -29.67
C LYS A 278 -15.30 -11.73 -28.82
N LEU A 279 -16.32 -12.32 -29.44
CA LEU A 279 -17.40 -13.01 -28.74
C LEU A 279 -16.91 -14.26 -28.00
N ARG A 280 -15.89 -14.96 -28.52
CA ARG A 280 -15.25 -16.11 -27.86
C ARG A 280 -14.36 -15.72 -26.68
N GLU A 281 -13.66 -14.60 -26.78
CA GLU A 281 -12.86 -14.04 -25.70
C GLU A 281 -13.77 -13.45 -24.61
N TRP A 282 -14.83 -12.74 -25.02
CA TRP A 282 -15.89 -12.31 -24.13
C TRP A 282 -16.61 -13.49 -23.49
N SER A 283 -16.91 -14.57 -24.22
CA SER A 283 -17.56 -15.75 -23.63
C SER A 283 -16.61 -16.47 -22.68
N SER A 284 -15.33 -16.62 -22.99
CA SER A 284 -14.33 -17.21 -22.09
C SER A 284 -14.15 -16.39 -20.80
N ILE A 285 -14.04 -15.06 -20.89
CA ILE A 285 -13.94 -14.16 -19.74
C ILE A 285 -15.26 -14.14 -18.96
N TYR A 286 -16.40 -14.09 -19.65
CA TYR A 286 -17.73 -14.10 -19.04
C TYR A 286 -18.03 -15.45 -18.35
N ILE A 287 -17.63 -16.58 -18.93
CA ILE A 287 -17.71 -17.93 -18.36
C ILE A 287 -16.78 -18.04 -17.15
N LYS A 288 -15.54 -17.50 -17.20
CA LYS A 288 -14.59 -17.53 -16.08
C LYS A 288 -15.04 -16.68 -14.88
N TYR A 289 -15.77 -15.59 -15.12
CA TYR A 289 -16.29 -14.70 -14.06
C TYR A 289 -17.73 -15.02 -13.60
N ASN A 290 -18.50 -15.84 -14.34
CA ASN A 290 -19.89 -16.21 -14.02
C ASN A 290 -20.12 -17.74 -13.95
N ALA A 291 -19.06 -18.53 -13.74
CA ALA A 291 -19.10 -20.00 -13.74
C ALA A 291 -20.08 -20.61 -12.72
N ASP A 292 -20.59 -19.85 -11.77
CA ASP A 292 -21.51 -20.34 -10.75
C ASP A 292 -22.98 -20.41 -11.22
N TRP A 293 -23.34 -19.96 -12.44
CA TRP A 293 -24.76 -19.70 -12.78
C TRP A 293 -25.32 -20.24 -14.11
N TRP A 294 -24.68 -21.15 -14.88
CA TRP A 294 -25.43 -21.80 -15.98
C TRP A 294 -24.82 -23.09 -16.58
N PRO A 295 -25.15 -24.30 -16.07
CA PRO A 295 -24.69 -25.55 -16.69
C PRO A 295 -25.52 -25.98 -17.92
N ASP A 296 -26.82 -25.68 -17.98
CA ASP A 296 -27.72 -26.41 -18.89
C ASP A 296 -27.90 -25.82 -20.31
N LEU A 297 -27.51 -24.55 -20.54
CA LEU A 297 -27.72 -23.90 -21.84
C LEU A 297 -26.57 -24.16 -22.83
N VAL A 298 -25.37 -24.41 -22.32
CA VAL A 298 -24.14 -24.55 -23.12
C VAL A 298 -24.13 -25.86 -23.91
N GLN A 299 -24.72 -26.93 -23.36
CA GLN A 299 -24.78 -28.24 -24.02
C GLN A 299 -25.64 -28.25 -25.31
N ASN A 300 -26.58 -27.32 -25.45
CA ASN A 300 -27.49 -27.26 -26.58
C ASN A 300 -26.97 -26.45 -27.78
N ILE A 301 -25.92 -25.64 -27.61
CA ILE A 301 -25.38 -24.80 -28.69
C ILE A 301 -24.39 -25.58 -29.57
N GLU A 302 -23.70 -26.58 -29.02
CA GLU A 302 -22.74 -27.40 -29.80
C GLU A 302 -23.42 -28.37 -30.79
N TRP A 303 -24.71 -28.71 -30.60
CA TRP A 303 -25.46 -29.56 -31.53
C TRP A 303 -25.90 -28.85 -32.82
N VAL A 304 -25.86 -27.51 -32.87
CA VAL A 304 -26.33 -26.73 -34.03
C VAL A 304 -25.32 -26.71 -35.20
N TYR A 305 -24.09 -27.17 -34.98
CA TYR A 305 -23.00 -27.12 -35.98
C TYR A 305 -22.87 -28.35 -36.88
N TYR A 306 -23.71 -29.39 -36.71
CA TYR A 306 -23.67 -30.62 -37.51
C TYR A 306 -24.99 -30.83 -38.28
N VAL A 307 -25.21 -30.05 -39.34
CA VAL A 307 -26.19 -30.40 -40.39
C VAL A 307 -25.47 -30.35 -41.74
N PRO A 308 -25.36 -31.46 -42.48
CA PRO A 308 -24.73 -31.47 -43.79
C PRO A 308 -25.64 -30.79 -44.83
N ASN A 309 -25.03 -29.87 -45.58
CA ASN A 309 -25.43 -29.33 -46.89
C ASN A 309 -26.85 -29.66 -47.40
N GLY A 310 -27.74 -28.65 -47.39
CA GLY A 310 -28.91 -28.63 -48.26
C GLY A 310 -30.03 -27.70 -47.79
N GLY A 311 -30.11 -26.50 -48.38
CA GLY A 311 -31.28 -25.61 -48.34
C GLY A 311 -31.59 -24.96 -46.99
N GLY A 312 -31.31 -23.65 -46.83
CA GLY A 312 -31.71 -22.99 -45.58
C GLY A 312 -31.49 -21.49 -45.43
N ALA A 313 -31.20 -20.72 -46.49
CA ALA A 313 -30.90 -19.30 -46.34
C ALA A 313 -32.00 -18.51 -45.58
N ASP A 314 -33.28 -18.84 -45.81
CA ASP A 314 -34.42 -18.14 -45.17
C ASP A 314 -34.70 -18.60 -43.73
N PHE A 315 -34.33 -19.82 -43.36
CA PHE A 315 -34.44 -20.30 -41.98
C PHE A 315 -33.34 -19.69 -41.09
N TRP A 316 -32.14 -19.52 -41.65
CA TRP A 316 -31.01 -18.89 -40.97
C TRP A 316 -31.25 -17.39 -40.71
N ILE A 317 -31.82 -16.64 -41.66
CA ILE A 317 -32.09 -15.20 -41.48
C ILE A 317 -33.13 -14.95 -40.39
N ASN A 318 -34.21 -15.74 -40.36
CA ASN A 318 -35.26 -15.62 -39.34
C ASN A 318 -34.78 -16.05 -37.95
N GLY A 319 -33.97 -17.12 -37.87
CA GLY A 319 -33.31 -17.52 -36.63
C GLY A 319 -32.39 -16.44 -36.06
N VAL A 320 -31.57 -15.81 -36.92
CA VAL A 320 -30.68 -14.71 -36.52
C VAL A 320 -31.46 -13.47 -36.06
N LEU A 321 -32.59 -13.15 -36.69
CA LEU A 321 -33.47 -12.05 -36.29
C LEU A 321 -34.13 -12.29 -34.92
N ILE A 322 -34.57 -13.52 -34.65
CA ILE A 322 -35.16 -13.91 -33.36
C ILE A 322 -34.09 -13.85 -32.25
N VAL A 323 -32.91 -14.41 -32.49
CA VAL A 323 -31.80 -14.36 -31.54
C VAL A 323 -31.37 -12.92 -31.27
N LYS A 324 -31.28 -12.07 -32.31
CA LYS A 324 -31.00 -10.64 -32.16
C LYS A 324 -32.04 -9.94 -31.27
N ASN A 325 -33.33 -10.23 -31.45
CA ASN A 325 -34.39 -9.61 -30.66
C ASN A 325 -34.40 -10.10 -29.20
N ILE A 326 -34.12 -11.38 -28.96
CA ILE A 326 -33.98 -11.93 -27.60
C ILE A 326 -32.76 -11.35 -26.89
N VAL A 327 -31.62 -11.26 -27.58
CA VAL A 327 -30.41 -10.63 -27.05
C VAL A 327 -30.65 -9.15 -26.75
N PHE A 328 -31.36 -8.43 -27.62
CA PHE A 328 -31.72 -7.04 -27.41
C PHE A 328 -32.63 -6.85 -26.20
N LEU A 329 -33.68 -7.67 -26.04
CA LEU A 329 -34.54 -7.65 -24.86
C LEU A 329 -33.75 -7.95 -23.57
N HIS A 330 -32.84 -8.92 -23.62
CA HIS A 330 -32.01 -9.28 -22.47
C HIS A 330 -31.02 -8.17 -22.11
N LEU A 331 -30.43 -7.49 -23.10
CA LEU A 331 -29.55 -6.33 -22.88
C LEU A 331 -30.34 -5.15 -22.30
N ALA A 332 -31.53 -4.87 -22.84
CA ALA A 332 -32.40 -3.82 -22.34
C ALA A 332 -32.83 -4.08 -20.89
N ALA A 333 -33.22 -5.31 -20.54
CA ALA A 333 -33.54 -5.70 -19.17
C ALA A 333 -32.34 -5.56 -18.22
N LYS A 334 -31.13 -5.97 -18.66
CA LYS A 334 -29.90 -5.80 -17.88
C LYS A 334 -29.55 -4.32 -17.68
N ILE A 335 -29.80 -3.45 -18.65
CA ILE A 335 -29.58 -2.01 -18.50
C ILE A 335 -30.63 -1.44 -17.54
N VAL A 336 -31.92 -1.70 -17.76
CA VAL A 336 -33.01 -1.12 -16.96
C VAL A 336 -33.00 -1.59 -15.50
N LEU A 337 -32.68 -2.86 -15.23
CA LEU A 337 -32.64 -3.40 -13.86
C LEU A 337 -31.24 -3.35 -13.23
N GLY A 338 -30.19 -3.50 -14.05
CA GLY A 338 -28.80 -3.53 -13.59
C GLY A 338 -28.21 -2.15 -13.34
N THR A 339 -28.52 -1.12 -14.14
CA THR A 339 -27.99 0.23 -13.88
C THR A 339 -28.47 0.82 -12.55
N PRO A 340 -29.74 0.69 -12.12
CA PRO A 340 -30.15 1.12 -10.77
C PRO A 340 -29.41 0.36 -9.67
N CYS A 341 -29.16 -0.95 -9.84
CA CYS A 341 -28.42 -1.75 -8.87
C CYS A 341 -26.94 -1.33 -8.79
N VAL A 342 -26.29 -1.07 -9.92
CA VAL A 342 -24.90 -0.58 -9.95
C VAL A 342 -24.83 0.83 -9.37
N VAL A 343 -25.76 1.72 -9.70
CA VAL A 343 -25.85 3.06 -9.09
C VAL A 343 -26.08 2.94 -7.59
N ALA A 344 -26.96 2.05 -7.12
CA ALA A 344 -27.17 1.79 -5.71
C ALA A 344 -25.90 1.23 -5.04
N VAL A 345 -25.18 0.30 -5.68
CA VAL A 345 -23.91 -0.24 -5.18
C VAL A 345 -22.81 0.81 -5.18
N LEU A 346 -22.74 1.70 -6.16
CA LEU A 346 -21.79 2.81 -6.21
C LEU A 346 -22.12 3.86 -5.14
N ILE A 347 -23.40 4.16 -4.92
CA ILE A 347 -23.87 4.99 -3.80
C ILE A 347 -23.53 4.31 -2.46
N CYS A 348 -23.76 3.00 -2.34
CA CYS A 348 -23.40 2.22 -1.16
C CYS A 348 -21.89 2.14 -0.96
N LYS A 349 -21.06 1.98 -2.00
CA LYS A 349 -19.59 1.95 -1.91
C LYS A 349 -18.99 3.34 -1.67
N TRP A 350 -19.58 4.40 -2.23
CA TRP A 350 -19.19 5.78 -1.95
C TRP A 350 -19.57 6.16 -0.52
N ARG A 351 -20.78 5.79 -0.08
CA ARG A 351 -21.16 5.84 1.34
C ARG A 351 -20.21 5.00 2.19
N LYS A 352 -19.88 3.75 1.81
CA LYS A 352 -19.02 2.82 2.56
C LYS A 352 -17.54 3.23 2.57
N ARG A 353 -17.02 3.96 1.57
CA ARG A 353 -15.66 4.55 1.60
C ARG A 353 -15.60 5.79 2.50
N HIS A 354 -16.63 6.63 2.47
CA HIS A 354 -16.76 7.71 3.45
C HIS A 354 -16.95 7.14 4.87
N LEU A 355 -17.84 6.16 5.03
CA LEU A 355 -18.06 5.40 6.26
C LEU A 355 -16.79 4.69 6.70
N SER A 356 -15.96 4.07 5.86
CA SER A 356 -14.71 3.40 6.27
C SER A 356 -13.69 4.33 6.95
N MET A 357 -13.61 5.60 6.55
CA MET A 357 -12.81 6.60 7.28
C MET A 357 -13.45 6.96 8.63
N TYR A 358 -14.79 6.88 8.73
CA TYR A 358 -15.53 7.04 9.99
C TYR A 358 -15.56 5.75 10.81
N ASP A 359 -15.47 4.57 10.23
CA ASP A 359 -15.49 3.26 10.88
C ASP A 359 -14.18 3.09 11.64
N ASN A 360 -13.02 3.47 11.07
CA ASN A 360 -11.77 3.50 11.82
C ASN A 360 -11.82 4.48 13.02
N VAL A 361 -12.51 5.61 12.88
CA VAL A 361 -12.70 6.59 13.98
C VAL A 361 -13.69 6.05 15.00
N GLU A 362 -14.79 5.46 14.56
CA GLU A 362 -15.88 4.93 15.39
C GLU A 362 -15.44 3.64 16.11
N GLU A 363 -14.71 2.75 15.46
CA GLU A 363 -14.04 1.56 16.00
C GLU A 363 -12.98 1.95 17.03
N PHE A 364 -12.16 2.98 16.72
CA PHE A 364 -11.25 3.57 17.70
C PHE A 364 -12.00 4.10 18.93
N LEU A 365 -13.05 4.91 18.75
CA LEU A 365 -13.86 5.45 19.84
C LEU A 365 -14.59 4.36 20.64
N GLN A 366 -15.04 3.27 20.00
CA GLN A 366 -15.72 2.14 20.64
C GLN A 366 -14.77 1.21 21.42
N SER A 367 -13.48 1.16 21.06
CA SER A 367 -12.49 0.30 21.74
C SER A 367 -11.98 0.87 23.08
N GLN A 368 -12.31 2.12 23.45
CA GLN A 368 -11.62 2.88 24.51
C GLN A 368 -12.52 3.42 25.64
N ILE A 369 -13.66 2.75 25.91
CA ILE A 369 -14.86 3.27 26.63
C ILE A 369 -14.65 3.86 28.04
N ASN A 370 -13.59 3.54 28.78
CA ASN A 370 -13.62 3.79 30.24
C ASN A 370 -13.14 5.18 30.72
N LEU A 371 -12.65 6.08 29.86
CA LEU A 371 -12.14 7.42 30.28
C LEU A 371 -12.34 8.56 29.24
N MET A 372 -13.29 8.48 28.30
CA MET A 372 -13.35 9.41 27.15
C MET A 372 -14.10 10.75 27.40
N PRO A 373 -13.72 11.84 26.71
CA PRO A 373 -14.47 13.11 26.64
C PRO A 373 -15.90 12.92 26.13
N ILE A 374 -16.80 13.84 26.48
CA ILE A 374 -18.23 13.73 26.15
C ILE A 374 -18.44 13.84 24.62
N ARG A 375 -19.14 12.87 24.03
CA ARG A 375 -19.57 12.95 22.63
C ARG A 375 -20.83 13.81 22.50
N TYR A 376 -20.75 14.86 21.70
CA TYR A 376 -21.86 15.74 21.36
C TYR A 376 -22.30 15.55 19.90
N SER A 377 -23.60 15.63 19.66
CA SER A 377 -24.16 15.73 18.31
C SER A 377 -23.93 17.11 17.71
N TYR A 378 -23.90 17.22 16.38
CA TYR A 378 -23.72 18.49 15.68
C TYR A 378 -24.84 19.50 15.98
N SER A 379 -26.06 19.00 16.25
CA SER A 379 -27.18 19.85 16.65
C SER A 379 -26.91 20.51 18.02
N GLU A 380 -26.32 19.77 18.97
CA GLU A 380 -25.87 20.30 20.24
C GLU A 380 -24.72 21.29 20.06
N ILE A 381 -23.74 21.00 19.19
CA ILE A 381 -22.66 21.94 18.84
C ILE A 381 -23.23 23.26 18.33
N ARG A 382 -24.17 23.19 17.38
CA ARG A 382 -24.84 24.37 16.81
C ARG A 382 -25.61 25.15 17.88
N LYS A 383 -26.25 24.45 18.83
CA LYS A 383 -26.98 25.08 19.94
C LYS A 383 -26.03 25.77 20.91
N MET A 384 -24.97 25.10 21.36
CA MET A 384 -24.00 25.67 22.31
C MET A 384 -23.19 26.84 21.72
N SER A 385 -22.97 26.84 20.40
CA SER A 385 -22.29 27.93 19.68
C SER A 385 -23.23 29.06 19.24
N LYS A 386 -24.53 28.99 19.57
CA LYS A 386 -25.58 29.91 19.07
C LYS A 386 -25.57 30.06 17.55
N GLY A 387 -25.32 28.97 16.83
CA GLY A 387 -25.22 29.00 15.38
C GLY A 387 -23.87 29.51 14.85
N PHE A 388 -22.81 29.40 15.64
CA PHE A 388 -21.44 29.83 15.30
C PHE A 388 -21.30 31.35 15.20
N GLU A 389 -22.00 32.08 16.06
CA GLU A 389 -22.06 33.55 16.06
C GLU A 389 -20.76 34.21 16.50
N ASP A 390 -20.15 33.70 17.57
CA ASP A 390 -18.94 34.28 18.19
C ASP A 390 -17.69 33.50 17.74
N LYS A 391 -17.00 34.02 16.74
CA LYS A 391 -15.77 33.42 16.19
C LYS A 391 -14.54 33.97 16.91
N LEU A 392 -13.79 33.08 17.55
CA LEU A 392 -12.57 33.40 18.30
C LEU A 392 -11.32 33.47 17.42
N GLY A 393 -11.30 32.70 16.32
CA GLY A 393 -10.16 32.67 15.39
C GLY A 393 -10.33 31.66 14.25
N GLU A 394 -9.43 31.73 13.27
CA GLU A 394 -9.33 30.78 12.16
C GLU A 394 -7.87 30.57 11.77
N GLY A 395 -7.49 29.33 11.51
CA GLY A 395 -6.14 28.96 11.08
C GLY A 395 -6.13 27.73 10.19
N GLY A 396 -4.94 27.17 9.94
CA GLY A 396 -4.75 25.99 9.08
C GLY A 396 -5.52 24.74 9.52
N TYR A 397 -5.93 24.69 10.79
CA TYR A 397 -6.65 23.57 11.40
C TYR A 397 -8.17 23.80 11.51
N GLY A 398 -8.68 24.93 11.04
CA GLY A 398 -10.11 25.25 11.04
C GLY A 398 -10.48 26.52 11.82
N SER A 399 -11.77 26.69 12.10
CA SER A 399 -12.32 27.85 12.81
C SER A 399 -12.68 27.51 14.25
N VAL A 400 -12.41 28.41 15.17
CA VAL A 400 -12.71 28.26 16.60
C VAL A 400 -13.80 29.24 17.00
N TYR A 401 -14.80 28.77 17.74
CA TYR A 401 -15.97 29.55 18.16
C TYR A 401 -16.13 29.51 19.68
N LYS A 402 -16.66 30.57 20.26
CA LYS A 402 -17.08 30.56 21.66
C LYS A 402 -18.43 29.85 21.77
N GLY A 403 -18.59 29.07 22.83
CA GLY A 403 -19.85 28.41 23.16
C GLY A 403 -20.13 28.41 24.64
N LYS A 404 -21.33 27.95 24.98
CA LYS A 404 -21.78 27.78 26.37
C LYS A 404 -22.51 26.44 26.51
N LEU A 405 -22.02 25.60 27.42
CA LEU A 405 -22.68 24.33 27.77
C LEU A 405 -23.97 24.59 28.54
N GLN A 406 -24.83 23.58 28.63
CA GLN A 406 -26.07 23.65 29.42
C GLN A 406 -25.81 23.91 30.91
N SER A 407 -24.67 23.44 31.42
CA SER A 407 -24.19 23.73 32.79
C SER A 407 -23.84 25.20 33.02
N GLY A 408 -23.75 26.01 31.96
CA GLY A 408 -23.31 27.40 32.02
C GLY A 408 -21.82 27.60 31.77
N LEU A 409 -21.03 26.53 31.72
CA LEU A 409 -19.59 26.59 31.44
C LEU A 409 -19.31 27.11 30.03
N LEU A 410 -18.39 28.08 29.92
CA LEU A 410 -17.93 28.60 28.64
C LEU A 410 -16.91 27.64 28.01
N VAL A 411 -17.03 27.46 26.70
CA VAL A 411 -16.20 26.52 25.94
C VAL A 411 -15.68 27.14 24.65
N ALA A 412 -14.56 26.62 24.15
CA ALA A 412 -14.04 26.89 22.82
C ALA A 412 -14.30 25.69 21.90
N ILE A 413 -14.95 25.93 20.77
CA ILE A 413 -15.41 24.92 19.82
C ILE A 413 -14.56 25.04 18.56
N LYS A 414 -13.58 24.16 18.42
CA LYS A 414 -12.71 24.05 17.23
C LYS A 414 -13.42 23.20 16.18
N MET A 415 -13.97 23.83 15.16
CA MET A 415 -14.54 23.18 13.99
C MET A 415 -13.43 22.77 13.03
N LEU A 416 -13.25 21.47 12.84
CA LEU A 416 -12.27 20.94 11.90
C LEU A 416 -12.94 20.82 10.52
N GLY A 417 -12.46 21.60 9.55
CA GLY A 417 -13.11 21.71 8.24
C GLY A 417 -12.12 22.02 7.12
N GLY A 418 -11.75 21.00 6.35
CA GLY A 418 -11.02 21.18 5.10
C GLY A 418 -10.90 19.88 4.32
N SER A 419 -11.03 19.94 2.98
CA SER A 419 -10.83 18.82 2.05
C SER A 419 -9.37 18.29 1.99
N LYS A 420 -8.48 18.83 2.82
CA LYS A 420 -7.04 18.52 2.86
C LYS A 420 -6.59 17.69 4.07
N SER A 421 -7.41 17.54 5.11
CA SER A 421 -7.06 16.74 6.29
C SER A 421 -7.62 15.33 6.15
N ASN A 422 -6.76 14.31 6.28
CA ASN A 422 -7.14 12.89 6.30
C ASN A 422 -7.87 12.48 7.61
N GLY A 423 -8.20 13.44 8.48
CA GLY A 423 -8.84 13.19 9.77
C GLY A 423 -7.90 12.70 10.86
N GLN A 424 -6.59 12.57 10.59
CA GLN A 424 -5.61 12.09 11.55
C GLN A 424 -5.41 13.06 12.71
N ASP A 425 -5.45 14.38 12.47
CA ASP A 425 -5.28 15.39 13.52
C ASP A 425 -6.41 15.30 14.57
N PHE A 426 -7.65 15.05 14.09
CA PHE A 426 -8.80 14.81 14.97
C PHE A 426 -8.60 13.55 15.82
N ILE A 427 -8.16 12.45 15.21
CA ILE A 427 -7.88 11.20 15.94
C ILE A 427 -6.76 11.43 16.95
N ASN A 428 -5.67 12.10 16.56
CA ASN A 428 -4.55 12.39 17.45
C ASN A 428 -5.02 13.23 18.65
N GLU A 429 -5.77 14.31 18.44
CA GLU A 429 -6.26 15.16 19.55
C GLU A 429 -7.15 14.34 20.50
N VAL A 430 -8.18 13.65 19.99
CA VAL A 430 -9.08 12.86 20.84
C VAL A 430 -8.36 11.73 21.57
N ALA A 431 -7.43 11.03 20.90
CA ALA A 431 -6.66 9.93 21.48
C ALA A 431 -5.67 10.39 22.55
N THR A 432 -5.07 11.56 22.38
CA THR A 432 -3.97 12.05 23.22
C THR A 432 -4.50 12.85 24.39
N ILE A 433 -5.21 13.95 24.14
CA ILE A 433 -5.64 14.87 25.21
C ILE A 433 -6.91 14.41 25.92
N GLY A 434 -7.68 13.48 25.33
CA GLY A 434 -8.91 13.00 25.93
C GLY A 434 -8.76 12.30 27.28
N ARG A 435 -7.52 11.94 27.66
CA ARG A 435 -7.19 11.27 28.93
C ARG A 435 -6.35 12.12 29.87
N ILE A 436 -5.98 13.32 29.46
CA ILE A 436 -5.06 14.19 30.19
C ILE A 436 -5.84 15.19 31.03
N HIS A 437 -5.47 15.28 32.30
CA HIS A 437 -5.98 16.29 33.22
C HIS A 437 -4.80 16.88 33.99
N HIS A 438 -4.39 18.09 33.63
CA HIS A 438 -3.28 18.78 34.29
C HIS A 438 -3.53 20.30 34.30
N GLY A 439 -3.14 20.98 35.39
CA GLY A 439 -3.37 22.42 35.55
C GLY A 439 -2.75 23.30 34.45
N ASN A 440 -1.70 22.80 33.79
CA ASN A 440 -0.99 23.49 32.70
C ASN A 440 -1.18 22.87 31.32
N VAL A 441 -2.22 22.05 31.13
CA VAL A 441 -2.62 21.50 29.82
C VAL A 441 -4.10 21.79 29.61
N VAL A 442 -4.48 22.23 28.40
CA VAL A 442 -5.88 22.53 28.11
C VAL A 442 -6.73 21.27 28.23
N GLN A 443 -7.91 21.36 28.83
CA GLN A 443 -8.80 20.22 28.98
C GLN A 443 -9.71 20.06 27.75
N LEU A 444 -9.68 18.87 27.13
CA LEU A 444 -10.69 18.47 26.15
C LEU A 444 -11.95 18.00 26.88
N ILE A 445 -13.01 18.79 26.81
CA ILE A 445 -14.29 18.51 27.46
C ILE A 445 -15.10 17.49 26.64
N GLY A 446 -15.04 17.61 25.31
CA GLY A 446 -15.81 16.74 24.43
C GLY A 446 -15.44 16.86 22.97
N TYR A 447 -16.11 16.06 22.15
CA TYR A 447 -15.93 16.06 20.70
C TYR A 447 -17.26 15.82 19.98
N CYS A 448 -17.29 16.17 18.69
CA CYS A 448 -18.38 15.83 17.77
C CYS A 448 -17.78 15.12 16.55
N ALA A 449 -18.40 14.01 16.15
CA ALA A 449 -17.99 13.18 15.03
C ALA A 449 -19.21 12.75 14.20
N ASP A 450 -19.99 13.72 13.74
CA ASP A 450 -21.23 13.50 12.99
C ASP A 450 -20.96 13.59 11.48
N GLY A 451 -20.59 12.45 10.88
CA GLY A 451 -20.18 12.38 9.48
C GLY A 451 -19.03 13.35 9.19
N LEU A 452 -19.19 14.23 8.20
CA LEU A 452 -18.16 15.22 7.83
C LEU A 452 -18.00 16.36 8.85
N LYS A 453 -18.87 16.45 9.87
CA LYS A 453 -18.83 17.51 10.88
C LYS A 453 -18.03 17.03 12.08
N ARG A 454 -16.78 17.49 12.16
CA ARG A 454 -15.88 17.21 13.27
C ARG A 454 -15.65 18.47 14.10
N ALA A 455 -15.81 18.36 15.41
CA ALA A 455 -15.55 19.45 16.33
C ALA A 455 -14.87 18.94 17.60
N LEU A 456 -14.05 19.79 18.20
CA LEU A 456 -13.44 19.57 19.50
C LEU A 456 -13.86 20.70 20.44
N ILE A 457 -14.22 20.34 21.67
CA ILE A 457 -14.79 21.24 22.65
C ILE A 457 -13.80 21.31 23.81
N TYR A 458 -13.16 22.46 23.96
CA TYR A 458 -12.18 22.76 24.98
C TYR A 458 -12.77 23.70 26.03
N GLU A 459 -12.18 23.72 27.22
CA GLU A 459 -12.41 24.83 28.16
C GLU A 459 -12.04 26.17 27.50
N PHE A 460 -12.83 27.21 27.77
CA PHE A 460 -12.59 28.54 27.22
C PHE A 460 -11.45 29.26 27.94
N MET A 461 -10.52 29.84 27.17
CA MET A 461 -9.36 30.58 27.68
C MET A 461 -9.55 32.08 27.42
N PRO A 462 -10.02 32.86 28.40
CA PRO A 462 -10.46 34.24 28.18
C PRO A 462 -9.35 35.21 27.81
N ASN A 463 -8.11 34.98 28.28
CA ASN A 463 -6.97 35.80 27.93
C ASN A 463 -6.30 35.39 26.61
N GLY A 464 -6.79 34.31 25.97
CA GLY A 464 -6.28 33.85 24.67
C GLY A 464 -4.82 33.39 24.74
N SER A 465 -4.10 33.54 23.63
CA SER A 465 -2.74 33.02 23.43
C SER A 465 -1.64 33.96 23.93
N LEU A 466 -0.52 33.38 24.37
CA LEU A 466 0.63 34.07 24.95
C LEU A 466 1.34 35.03 23.97
N ASP A 467 1.31 34.72 22.68
CA ASP A 467 1.87 35.56 21.61
C ASP A 467 1.37 37.02 21.62
N LYS A 468 0.16 37.26 22.15
CA LYS A 468 -0.43 38.61 22.29
C LYS A 468 0.29 39.49 23.32
N TYR A 469 1.01 38.87 24.26
CA TYR A 469 1.61 39.55 25.42
C TYR A 469 3.14 39.64 25.36
N ILE A 470 3.80 38.72 24.68
CA ILE A 470 5.28 38.67 24.64
C ILE A 470 5.91 39.45 23.48
N PHE A 471 5.14 39.80 22.44
CA PHE A 471 5.62 40.62 21.33
C PHE A 471 5.07 42.04 21.45
N PHE A 472 5.96 43.02 21.59
CA PHE A 472 5.61 44.43 21.79
C PHE A 472 4.64 44.93 20.70
N ARG A 473 3.49 45.45 21.12
CA ARG A 473 2.59 46.29 20.31
C ARG A 473 2.13 47.45 21.19
N GLU A 474 2.25 48.67 20.67
CA GLU A 474 1.74 49.88 21.33
C GLU A 474 0.28 49.66 21.75
N GLY A 475 0.00 49.85 23.05
CA GLY A 475 -1.35 49.77 23.62
C GLY A 475 -1.74 48.45 24.31
N ASN A 476 -0.86 47.44 24.36
CA ASN A 476 -1.14 46.18 25.06
C ASN A 476 -0.68 46.19 26.53
N ILE A 477 -1.41 45.46 27.38
CA ILE A 477 -1.02 45.15 28.76
C ILE A 477 0.31 44.39 28.72
N THR A 478 1.38 44.99 29.24
CA THR A 478 2.67 44.33 29.39
C THR A 478 2.66 43.44 30.63
N LEU A 479 3.11 42.20 30.50
CA LEU A 479 3.28 41.31 31.64
C LEU A 479 4.56 41.67 32.41
N SER A 480 4.46 41.70 33.75
CA SER A 480 5.63 41.83 34.62
C SER A 480 6.56 40.62 34.46
N ILE A 481 7.83 40.79 34.81
CA ILE A 481 8.85 39.74 34.67
C ILE A 481 8.50 38.53 35.53
N GLU A 482 8.05 38.77 36.76
CA GLU A 482 7.53 37.73 37.66
C GLU A 482 6.39 36.93 37.00
N LYS A 483 5.43 37.62 36.38
CA LYS A 483 4.30 36.96 35.74
C LYS A 483 4.71 36.16 34.51
N THR A 484 5.64 36.68 33.70
CA THR A 484 6.22 35.93 32.58
C THR A 484 7.01 34.71 33.02
N TYR A 485 7.73 34.81 34.13
CA TYR A 485 8.47 33.69 34.73
C TYR A 485 7.50 32.59 35.22
N ASN A 486 6.43 32.97 35.93
CA ASN A 486 5.39 32.02 36.37
C ASN A 486 4.70 31.32 35.18
N ILE A 487 4.50 32.05 34.08
CA ILE A 487 4.01 31.47 32.82
C ILE A 487 5.02 30.46 32.26
N ALA A 488 6.30 30.82 32.14
CA ALA A 488 7.33 29.92 31.66
C ALA A 488 7.42 28.63 32.50
N LEU A 489 7.39 28.77 33.83
CA LEU A 489 7.42 27.65 34.77
C LEU A 489 6.18 26.76 34.64
N GLY A 490 4.99 27.34 34.52
CA GLY A 490 3.76 26.59 34.30
C GLY A 490 3.78 25.82 32.97
N VAL A 491 4.28 26.42 31.89
CA VAL A 491 4.48 25.70 30.61
C VAL A 491 5.46 24.54 30.79
N ALA A 492 6.57 24.76 31.49
CA ALA A 492 7.56 23.70 31.74
C ALA A 492 6.96 22.50 32.48
N ARG A 493 6.16 22.75 33.53
CA ARG A 493 5.41 21.72 34.27
C ARG A 493 4.39 20.99 33.40
N GLY A 494 3.70 21.72 32.50
CA GLY A 494 2.79 21.12 31.53
C GLY A 494 3.50 20.13 30.60
N ILE A 495 4.66 20.50 30.04
CA ILE A 495 5.43 19.63 29.14
C ILE A 495 6.09 18.47 29.91
N GLU A 496 6.59 18.72 31.13
CA GLU A 496 7.08 17.66 32.02
C GLU A 496 6.01 16.59 32.24
N TYR A 497 4.78 17.00 32.55
CA TYR A 497 3.65 16.08 32.69
C TYR A 497 3.40 15.27 31.40
N LEU A 498 3.47 15.89 30.21
CA LEU A 498 3.34 15.14 28.95
C LEU A 498 4.46 14.11 28.74
N HIS A 499 5.67 14.40 29.24
CA HIS A 499 6.84 13.53 29.07
C HIS A 499 6.93 12.40 30.10
N GLN A 500 6.33 12.57 31.29
CA GLN A 500 6.51 11.66 32.44
C GLN A 500 5.19 11.18 33.09
N GLY A 501 4.06 11.84 32.84
CA GLY A 501 2.84 11.74 33.64
C GLY A 501 1.80 10.71 33.18
N CYS A 502 2.14 9.79 32.28
CA CYS A 502 1.22 8.80 31.71
C CYS A 502 1.95 7.46 31.45
N ASP A 503 1.22 6.34 31.34
CA ASP A 503 1.77 5.03 30.91
C ASP A 503 2.43 5.08 29.50
N MET A 504 2.16 6.17 28.76
CA MET A 504 2.74 6.51 27.47
C MET A 504 3.30 7.93 27.51
N GLN A 505 4.42 8.15 26.85
CA GLN A 505 5.01 9.46 26.64
C GLN A 505 4.28 10.20 25.51
N ILE A 506 3.95 11.48 25.74
CA ILE A 506 3.26 12.34 24.78
C ILE A 506 4.24 13.38 24.24
N LEU A 507 4.52 13.31 22.94
CA LEU A 507 5.32 14.31 22.23
C LEU A 507 4.37 15.29 21.55
N HIS A 508 4.53 16.58 21.83
CA HIS A 508 3.64 17.63 21.35
C HIS A 508 3.99 18.10 19.91
N PHE A 509 5.28 18.28 19.62
CA PHE A 509 5.85 18.75 18.35
C PHE A 509 5.49 20.18 17.89
N ASP A 510 4.56 20.87 18.55
CA ASP A 510 4.17 22.24 18.19
C ASP A 510 4.13 23.21 19.39
N ILE A 511 5.14 23.14 20.27
CA ILE A 511 5.29 24.09 21.38
C ILE A 511 5.74 25.45 20.84
N LYS A 512 4.89 26.47 20.98
CA LYS A 512 5.13 27.84 20.52
C LYS A 512 4.17 28.83 21.23
N PRO A 513 4.44 30.14 21.24
CA PRO A 513 3.62 31.14 21.94
C PRO A 513 2.12 31.09 21.59
N HIS A 514 1.79 30.84 20.33
CA HIS A 514 0.40 30.75 19.86
C HIS A 514 -0.39 29.60 20.49
N ASN A 515 0.30 28.52 20.85
CA ASN A 515 -0.30 27.30 21.40
C ASN A 515 -0.26 27.27 22.94
N ILE A 516 0.21 28.35 23.59
CA ILE A 516 0.10 28.53 25.03
C ILE A 516 -1.08 29.46 25.30
N LEU A 517 -2.15 28.92 25.85
CA LEU A 517 -3.35 29.70 26.20
C LEU A 517 -3.33 30.11 27.67
N LEU A 518 -4.01 31.19 27.99
CA LEU A 518 -4.04 31.80 29.32
C LEU A 518 -5.48 31.81 29.86
N ASP A 519 -5.64 31.25 31.06
CA ASP A 519 -6.91 31.31 31.78
C ASP A 519 -7.16 32.70 32.41
N GLU A 520 -8.25 32.85 33.18
CA GLU A 520 -8.62 34.11 33.87
C GLU A 520 -7.52 34.65 34.79
N ASN A 521 -6.73 33.77 35.40
CA ASN A 521 -5.65 34.10 36.32
C ASN A 521 -4.28 34.23 35.63
N PHE A 522 -4.25 34.13 34.29
CA PHE A 522 -3.03 34.01 33.47
C PHE A 522 -2.20 32.74 33.77
N THR A 523 -2.85 31.68 34.27
CA THR A 523 -2.23 30.37 34.33
C THR A 523 -2.05 29.84 32.89
N PRO A 524 -0.85 29.40 32.51
CA PRO A 524 -0.60 28.90 31.17
C PRO A 524 -1.11 27.47 30.99
N LYS A 525 -1.71 27.21 29.82
CA LYS A 525 -2.13 25.88 29.39
C LYS A 525 -1.62 25.57 27.99
N VAL A 526 -0.88 24.47 27.87
CA VAL A 526 -0.43 23.93 26.58
C VAL A 526 -1.64 23.43 25.80
N SER A 527 -1.74 23.80 24.52
CA SER A 527 -2.87 23.49 23.65
C SER A 527 -2.42 23.07 22.25
N ASP A 528 -3.38 22.63 21.43
CA ASP A 528 -3.19 22.21 20.02
C ASP A 528 -2.37 20.92 19.82
N PHE A 529 -3.00 19.80 20.18
CA PHE A 529 -2.41 18.45 20.10
C PHE A 529 -2.55 17.78 18.72
N GLY A 530 -2.85 18.55 17.66
CA GLY A 530 -3.06 18.02 16.30
C GLY A 530 -1.89 17.20 15.76
N LEU A 531 -0.66 17.61 16.10
CA LEU A 531 0.58 16.94 15.71
C LEU A 531 1.09 15.94 16.75
N ALA A 532 0.41 15.82 17.89
CA ALA A 532 0.90 15.04 19.03
C ALA A 532 0.92 13.54 18.75
N LYS A 533 1.82 12.84 19.45
CA LYS A 533 1.99 11.39 19.33
C LYS A 533 2.27 10.73 20.68
N LEU A 534 1.69 9.53 20.83
CA LEU A 534 1.84 8.64 21.99
C LEU A 534 2.94 7.60 21.71
N TYR A 535 3.87 7.43 22.63
CA TYR A 535 4.93 6.42 22.56
C TYR A 535 5.05 5.63 23.87
N PRO A 536 5.38 4.33 23.83
CA PRO A 536 5.79 3.59 25.03
C PRO A 536 7.02 4.25 25.66
N ILE A 537 7.12 4.23 26.99
CA ILE A 537 8.23 4.84 27.74
C ILE A 537 9.59 4.20 27.38
N ASP A 538 9.60 2.92 26.98
CA ASP A 538 10.81 2.15 26.67
C ASP A 538 11.40 2.46 25.28
N ASP A 539 10.64 3.08 24.38
CA ASP A 539 11.09 3.45 23.03
C ASP A 539 11.67 4.88 23.01
N SER A 540 12.99 4.99 23.10
CA SER A 540 13.68 6.29 23.14
C SER A 540 13.77 7.03 21.80
N ILE A 541 13.55 6.34 20.67
CA ILE A 541 13.69 6.92 19.32
C ILE A 541 12.41 6.74 18.50
N VAL A 542 11.90 7.85 18.00
CA VAL A 542 10.67 7.96 17.24
C VAL A 542 10.94 7.92 15.73
N SER A 543 10.32 6.98 15.02
CA SER A 543 10.33 6.96 13.54
C SER A 543 9.24 7.88 12.98
N LEU A 544 9.61 9.07 12.50
CA LEU A 544 8.69 9.98 11.83
C LEU A 544 8.68 9.76 10.31
N THR A 545 7.49 9.67 9.71
CA THR A 545 7.27 9.59 8.26
C THR A 545 7.33 10.94 7.54
N ALA A 546 7.21 12.05 8.28
CA ALA A 546 7.34 13.41 7.76
C ALA A 546 7.81 14.37 8.87
N ALA A 547 8.54 15.42 8.50
CA ALA A 547 8.88 16.50 9.43
C ALA A 547 7.58 17.23 9.88
N ARG A 548 7.47 17.52 11.19
CA ARG A 548 6.32 18.15 11.83
C ARG A 548 6.78 19.32 12.71
N GLY A 549 5.90 20.30 12.89
CA GLY A 549 6.10 21.46 13.77
C GLY A 549 6.14 22.79 13.02
N THR A 550 6.30 23.87 13.77
CA THR A 550 6.35 25.25 13.24
C THR A 550 7.79 25.73 13.06
N LEU A 551 8.10 26.26 11.87
CA LEU A 551 9.43 26.81 11.54
C LEU A 551 9.88 27.82 12.61
N GLY A 552 11.13 27.69 13.08
CA GLY A 552 11.67 28.48 14.19
C GLY A 552 11.63 27.76 15.55
N TYR A 553 10.75 26.76 15.72
CA TYR A 553 10.64 25.95 16.95
C TYR A 553 10.99 24.48 16.72
N ILE A 554 11.13 24.05 15.45
CA ILE A 554 11.47 22.66 15.11
C ILE A 554 12.90 22.34 15.51
N ALA A 555 13.09 21.23 16.21
CA ALA A 555 14.38 20.75 16.63
C ALA A 555 15.25 20.27 15.44
N PRO A 556 16.57 20.52 15.44
CA PRO A 556 17.47 20.20 14.32
C PRO A 556 17.43 18.75 13.85
N GLU A 557 17.27 17.79 14.76
CA GLU A 557 17.27 16.35 14.48
C GLU A 557 16.08 15.88 13.63
N LEU A 558 15.01 16.68 13.53
CA LEU A 558 13.90 16.41 12.61
C LEU A 558 14.30 16.60 11.13
N PHE A 559 15.36 17.36 10.86
CA PHE A 559 15.91 17.57 9.52
C PHE A 559 17.26 16.86 9.33
N TYR A 560 18.10 16.86 10.37
CA TYR A 560 19.46 16.31 10.35
C TYR A 560 19.48 14.98 11.11
N LYS A 561 19.21 13.87 10.41
CA LYS A 561 19.17 12.54 11.04
C LYS A 561 20.52 12.05 11.60
N ASN A 562 21.63 12.70 11.24
CA ASN A 562 22.98 12.36 11.67
C ASN A 562 23.37 12.93 13.05
N ILE A 563 22.56 13.81 13.65
CA ILE A 563 22.87 14.42 14.97
C ILE A 563 22.10 13.77 16.14
N GLY A 564 21.17 12.85 15.86
CA GLY A 564 20.43 12.10 16.88
C GLY A 564 19.07 11.58 16.39
N GLY A 565 18.47 10.66 17.16
CA GLY A 565 17.09 10.22 16.94
C GLY A 565 16.07 11.21 17.50
N VAL A 566 14.88 11.26 16.90
CA VAL A 566 13.76 12.10 17.40
C VAL A 566 13.22 11.50 18.70
N SER A 567 13.03 12.33 19.72
CA SER A 567 12.51 11.92 21.04
C SER A 567 11.79 13.10 21.70
N TYR A 568 11.36 12.97 22.96
CA TYR A 568 10.84 14.08 23.77
C TYR A 568 11.76 15.30 23.86
N LYS A 569 13.06 15.13 23.54
CA LYS A 569 14.04 16.22 23.42
C LYS A 569 13.70 17.23 22.32
N ALA A 570 12.85 16.86 21.35
CA ALA A 570 12.35 17.79 20.35
C ALA A 570 11.46 18.88 20.99
N ASP A 571 10.57 18.50 21.91
CA ASP A 571 9.74 19.46 22.65
C ASP A 571 10.58 20.30 23.62
N VAL A 572 11.64 19.73 24.20
CA VAL A 572 12.59 20.48 25.03
C VAL A 572 13.23 21.61 24.23
N TYR A 573 13.64 21.34 22.98
CA TYR A 573 14.18 22.37 22.09
C TYR A 573 13.14 23.47 21.79
N SER A 574 11.91 23.08 21.44
CA SER A 574 10.83 24.03 21.18
C SER A 574 10.50 24.90 22.40
N PHE A 575 10.53 24.31 23.61
CA PHE A 575 10.40 25.04 24.87
C PHE A 575 11.55 26.03 25.09
N GLY A 576 12.80 25.64 24.79
CA GLY A 576 13.95 26.55 24.87
C GLY A 576 13.79 27.76 23.95
N MET A 577 13.32 27.55 22.72
CA MET A 577 13.03 28.64 21.79
C MET A 577 11.92 29.56 22.32
N LEU A 578 10.83 28.98 22.86
CA LEU A 578 9.76 29.73 23.51
C LEU A 578 10.27 30.55 24.71
N LEU A 579 11.11 29.94 25.56
CA LEU A 579 11.62 30.55 26.78
C LEU A 579 12.53 31.76 26.47
N LEU A 580 13.33 31.69 25.40
CA LEU A 580 14.08 32.86 24.93
C LEU A 580 13.15 34.00 24.53
N GLU A 581 12.06 33.73 23.81
CA GLU A 581 11.13 34.78 23.41
C GLU A 581 10.38 35.39 24.59
N ILE A 582 10.05 34.59 25.61
CA ILE A 582 9.45 35.06 26.87
C ILE A 582 10.44 35.97 27.60
N ALA A 583 11.69 35.52 27.78
CA ALA A 583 12.71 36.25 28.52
C ALA A 583 13.11 37.55 27.82
N SER A 584 13.21 37.55 26.49
CA SER A 584 13.68 38.70 25.73
C SER A 584 12.56 39.63 25.25
N LYS A 585 11.29 39.23 25.36
CA LYS A 585 10.11 39.95 24.84
C LYS A 585 10.24 40.36 23.35
N ARG A 586 11.00 39.56 22.59
CA ARG A 586 11.28 39.75 21.15
C ARG A 586 11.28 38.40 20.44
N LYS A 587 11.03 38.43 19.13
CA LYS A 587 11.17 37.23 18.28
C LYS A 587 12.64 36.80 18.19
N ASN A 588 12.86 35.49 18.18
CA ASN A 588 14.22 34.94 18.07
C ASN A 588 14.91 35.27 16.74
N PHE A 589 14.14 35.43 15.67
CA PHE A 589 14.61 35.88 14.36
C PHE A 589 14.05 37.28 14.08
N ASN A 590 14.92 38.26 13.88
CA ASN A 590 14.51 39.63 13.58
C ASN A 590 15.29 40.16 12.35
N GLN A 591 14.57 40.35 11.23
CA GLN A 591 15.13 40.78 9.95
C GLN A 591 15.41 42.30 9.89
N PHE A 592 14.96 43.06 10.89
CA PHE A 592 14.99 44.52 10.90
C PHE A 592 16.03 45.12 11.87
N VAL A 593 17.09 44.38 12.21
CA VAL A 593 18.16 44.87 13.10
C VAL A 593 19.39 45.28 12.28
N ASP A 594 19.90 46.49 12.50
CA ASP A 594 20.99 47.12 11.73
C ASP A 594 22.37 46.45 11.87
N HIS A 595 22.52 45.45 12.75
CA HIS A 595 23.76 44.70 12.96
C HIS A 595 23.57 43.21 12.68
N SER A 596 24.36 42.66 11.75
CA SER A 596 24.26 41.28 11.26
C SER A 596 24.45 40.21 12.34
N SER A 597 25.12 40.53 13.46
CA SER A 597 25.35 39.64 14.59
C SER A 597 24.13 39.47 15.51
N GLN A 598 23.11 40.34 15.42
CA GLN A 598 21.91 40.32 16.26
C GLN A 598 20.66 39.72 15.58
N ILE A 599 20.79 39.31 14.31
CA ILE A 599 19.68 38.77 13.49
C ILE A 599 19.06 37.52 14.14
N TYR A 600 19.90 36.70 14.79
CA TYR A 600 19.48 35.50 15.51
C TYR A 600 19.82 35.62 17.00
N PHE A 601 18.80 35.94 17.80
CA PHE A 601 18.91 36.22 19.23
C PHE A 601 19.65 35.15 20.03
N PRO A 602 19.40 33.83 19.82
CA PRO A 602 20.09 32.79 20.57
C PRO A 602 21.62 32.81 20.44
N THR A 603 22.16 33.11 19.25
CA THR A 603 23.62 33.19 19.04
C THR A 603 24.20 34.44 19.68
N TRP A 604 23.50 35.57 19.56
CA TRP A 604 23.95 36.84 20.14
C TRP A 604 23.99 36.78 21.66
N VAL A 605 22.92 36.29 22.29
CA VAL A 605 22.80 36.26 23.75
C VAL A 605 23.80 35.29 24.39
N TYR A 606 24.09 34.17 23.73
CA TYR A 606 25.17 33.28 24.15
C TYR A 606 26.52 33.99 24.15
N GLY A 607 26.81 34.79 23.10
CA GLY A 607 28.04 35.57 22.99
C GLY A 607 28.23 36.52 24.17
N GLN A 608 27.21 37.31 24.49
CA GLN A 608 27.23 38.26 25.60
C GLN A 608 27.56 37.56 26.94
N PHE A 609 26.82 36.51 27.27
CA PHE A 609 27.04 35.79 28.54
C PHE A 609 28.37 35.04 28.58
N SER A 610 28.85 34.52 27.44
CA SER A 610 30.16 33.85 27.37
C SER A 610 31.34 34.79 27.57
N GLU A 611 31.15 36.07 27.25
CA GLU A 611 32.13 37.15 27.43
C GLU A 611 32.05 37.78 28.83
N GLY A 612 31.09 37.34 29.67
CA GLY A 612 30.87 37.87 31.02
C GLY A 612 30.02 39.14 31.06
N ASN A 613 29.42 39.54 29.94
CA ASN A 613 28.52 40.70 29.88
C ASN A 613 27.12 40.29 30.37
N ASP A 614 26.43 41.20 31.04
CA ASP A 614 25.00 41.09 31.35
C ASP A 614 24.16 41.84 30.28
N ILE A 615 22.89 41.49 30.16
CA ILE A 615 21.96 42.20 29.28
C ILE A 615 21.36 43.33 30.11
N GLU A 616 21.73 44.58 29.81
CA GLU A 616 21.12 45.75 30.44
C GLU A 616 19.62 45.79 30.13
N MET A 617 18.80 45.78 31.17
CA MET A 617 17.35 45.90 31.07
C MET A 617 16.95 47.26 31.64
N GLU A 618 16.41 48.13 30.79
CA GLU A 618 15.92 49.45 31.20
C GLU A 618 14.80 49.29 32.25
N ASP A 619 14.91 50.02 33.37
CA ASP A 619 13.97 50.02 34.50
C ASP A 619 13.71 48.67 35.19
N ALA A 620 14.61 47.68 35.08
CA ALA A 620 14.48 46.40 35.77
C ALA A 620 15.14 46.39 37.16
N THR A 621 14.56 45.65 38.10
CA THR A 621 15.18 45.37 39.41
C THR A 621 16.26 44.29 39.30
N GLU A 622 17.19 44.24 40.25
CA GLU A 622 18.26 43.22 40.30
C GLU A 622 17.68 41.78 40.31
N GLU A 623 16.56 41.56 41.01
CA GLU A 623 15.88 40.26 41.04
C GLU A 623 15.27 39.89 39.68
N GLU A 624 14.74 40.86 38.95
CA GLU A 624 14.19 40.68 37.61
C GLU A 624 15.28 40.38 36.58
N GLU A 625 16.43 41.03 36.67
CA GLU A 625 17.61 40.73 35.86
C GLU A 625 18.12 39.31 36.13
N LYS A 626 18.24 38.91 37.41
CA LYS A 626 18.61 37.53 37.80
C LYS A 626 17.63 36.51 37.26
N THR A 627 16.33 36.80 37.35
CA THR A 627 15.26 35.92 36.83
C THR A 627 15.35 35.78 35.32
N THR A 628 15.59 36.88 34.61
CA THR A 628 15.74 36.89 33.15
C THR A 628 16.99 36.11 32.71
N LYS A 629 18.12 36.35 33.38
CA LYS A 629 19.37 35.62 33.18
C LYS A 629 19.19 34.12 33.40
N LYS A 630 18.48 33.73 34.46
CA LYS A 630 18.12 32.32 34.76
C LYS A 630 17.34 31.70 33.59
N MET A 631 16.27 32.35 33.13
CA MET A 631 15.47 31.86 32.00
C MET A 631 16.32 31.67 30.73
N ILE A 632 17.20 32.63 30.42
CA ILE A 632 18.06 32.57 29.22
C ILE A 632 19.05 31.40 29.33
N ILE A 633 19.72 31.22 30.47
CA ILE A 633 20.68 30.12 30.66
C ILE A 633 19.97 28.76 30.51
N VAL A 634 18.81 28.59 31.15
CA VAL A 634 17.99 27.38 31.01
C VAL A 634 17.59 27.15 29.55
N ALA A 635 17.17 28.20 28.85
CA ALA A 635 16.81 28.10 27.45
C ALA A 635 17.99 27.69 26.56
N LEU A 636 19.20 28.20 26.82
CA LEU A 636 20.42 27.82 26.11
C LEU A 636 20.78 26.34 26.31
N TRP A 637 20.50 25.76 27.49
CA TRP A 637 20.60 24.33 27.72
C TRP A 637 19.58 23.53 26.89
N CYS A 638 18.36 24.05 26.76
CA CYS A 638 17.29 23.41 26.01
C CYS A 638 17.53 23.39 24.48
N ILE A 639 18.22 24.39 23.92
CA ILE A 639 18.39 24.53 22.45
C ILE A 639 19.70 23.94 21.90
N GLN A 640 20.39 23.08 22.65
CA GLN A 640 21.62 22.42 22.17
C GLN A 640 21.36 21.63 20.88
N MET A 641 22.33 21.64 19.95
CA MET A 641 22.17 20.96 18.66
C MET A 641 21.96 19.45 18.81
N LYS A 642 22.72 18.78 19.67
CA LYS A 642 22.54 17.34 19.93
C LYS A 642 21.42 17.14 20.96
N PRO A 643 20.44 16.24 20.69
CA PRO A 643 19.38 15.94 21.65
C PRO A 643 19.87 15.36 22.98
N SER A 644 21.01 14.64 22.97
CA SER A 644 21.64 14.09 24.17
C SER A 644 22.04 15.15 25.18
N ASP A 645 22.42 16.34 24.70
CA ASP A 645 23.02 17.39 25.51
C ASP A 645 21.96 18.30 26.14
N ARG A 646 20.70 18.19 25.68
CA ARG A 646 19.55 18.90 26.25
C ARG A 646 19.12 18.24 27.58
N PRO A 647 18.69 18.99 28.60
CA PRO A 647 18.10 18.42 29.81
C PRO A 647 16.75 17.72 29.54
N SER A 648 16.26 16.94 30.51
CA SER A 648 14.85 16.51 30.53
C SER A 648 13.97 17.62 31.08
N MET A 649 12.66 17.62 30.79
CA MET A 649 11.76 18.66 31.31
C MET A 649 11.69 18.69 32.85
N ASN A 650 11.79 17.54 33.54
CA ASN A 650 11.92 17.52 35.01
C ASN A 650 13.18 18.26 35.49
N LYS A 651 14.29 18.11 34.78
CA LYS A 651 15.52 18.84 35.09
C LYS A 651 15.37 20.34 34.77
N VAL A 652 14.69 20.68 33.69
CA VAL A 652 14.37 22.08 33.33
C VAL A 652 13.54 22.76 34.42
N VAL A 653 12.48 22.11 34.91
CA VAL A 653 11.66 22.63 36.01
C VAL A 653 12.52 22.88 37.25
N LYS A 654 13.35 21.92 37.66
CA LYS A 654 14.30 22.08 38.78
C LYS A 654 15.30 23.22 38.56
N MET A 655 15.78 23.42 37.33
CA MET A 655 16.71 24.51 37.00
C MET A 655 16.03 25.88 37.07
N LEU A 656 14.74 25.98 36.71
CA LEU A 656 13.98 27.22 36.86
C LEU A 656 13.70 27.51 38.34
N GLU A 657 13.24 26.51 39.10
CA GLU A 657 12.93 26.64 40.53
C GLU A 657 14.17 26.89 41.42
N GLY A 658 15.35 26.44 40.99
CA GLY A 658 16.61 26.63 41.71
C GLY A 658 17.22 28.02 41.59
N GLU A 659 18.30 28.26 42.32
CA GLU A 659 19.04 29.52 42.30
C GLU A 659 19.87 29.73 41.03
N VAL A 660 20.00 30.97 40.55
CA VAL A 660 20.70 31.27 39.29
C VAL A 660 22.20 30.98 39.38
N GLU A 661 22.79 31.17 40.56
CA GLU A 661 24.21 30.93 40.86
C GLU A 661 24.59 29.45 40.74
N SER A 662 23.61 28.55 40.82
CA SER A 662 23.81 27.11 40.63
C SER A 662 23.90 26.71 39.15
N LEU A 663 23.56 27.62 38.22
CA LEU A 663 23.51 27.35 36.79
C LEU A 663 24.85 27.70 36.13
N GLN A 664 25.39 26.73 35.38
CA GLN A 664 26.54 26.96 34.52
C GLN A 664 26.09 27.20 33.07
N MET A 665 26.87 27.97 32.32
CA MET A 665 26.65 28.13 30.88
C MET A 665 26.85 26.80 30.14
N PRO A 666 25.95 26.41 29.23
CA PRO A 666 26.13 25.23 28.40
C PRO A 666 27.24 25.44 27.37
N SER A 667 27.60 24.37 26.66
CA SER A 667 28.38 24.47 25.43
C SER A 667 27.68 25.35 24.38
N LYS A 668 28.47 25.90 23.44
CA LYS A 668 27.93 26.72 22.35
C LYS A 668 26.90 25.91 21.56
N PRO A 669 25.62 26.34 21.52
CA PRO A 669 24.56 25.53 20.94
C PRO A 669 24.75 25.35 19.42
N PHE A 670 25.39 26.29 18.72
CA PHE A 670 25.42 26.35 17.25
C PHE A 670 26.77 25.92 16.66
N LEU A 671 26.74 25.27 15.49
CA LEU A 671 27.94 24.98 14.70
C LEU A 671 28.61 26.29 14.29
N SER A 672 29.85 26.51 14.73
CA SER A 672 30.70 27.58 14.22
C SER A 672 30.98 27.33 12.73
N SER A 673 30.61 28.28 11.86
CA SER A 673 31.06 28.29 10.49
C SER A 673 32.58 28.52 10.43
N SER A 674 33.30 27.44 10.11
CA SER A 674 34.69 27.33 9.63
C SER A 674 35.86 27.68 10.59
N PRO A 675 36.97 26.92 10.54
CA PRO A 675 38.26 27.35 11.10
C PRO A 675 38.72 28.64 10.41
N ARG A 676 39.32 29.56 11.19
CA ARG A 676 40.12 30.68 10.64
C ARG A 676 41.19 30.09 9.73
N ARG A 677 41.08 30.30 8.42
CA ARG A 677 42.22 30.13 7.51
C ARG A 677 43.25 31.23 7.83
N PRO A 678 44.55 30.92 7.89
CA PRO A 678 45.57 31.95 8.04
C PRO A 678 45.48 32.94 6.89
N THR A 679 45.56 34.22 7.20
CA THR A 679 45.68 35.33 6.25
C THR A 679 46.91 35.10 5.37
N GLY A 680 46.67 34.81 4.09
CA GLY A 680 47.67 34.85 3.04
C GLY A 680 47.11 35.68 1.89
N ASP A 681 47.73 36.84 1.66
CA ASP A 681 47.49 37.73 0.53
C ASP A 681 47.55 36.97 -0.80
N VAL A 682 46.45 36.96 -1.56
CA VAL A 682 46.49 36.93 -3.02
C VAL A 682 45.29 37.72 -3.54
N ARG A 683 45.57 38.90 -4.11
CA ARG A 683 44.68 39.59 -5.05
C ARG A 683 44.52 38.69 -6.28
N ASP A 684 43.29 38.48 -6.74
CA ASP A 684 42.98 38.62 -8.16
C ASP A 684 41.48 38.69 -8.44
N ASN A 685 41.17 39.62 -9.35
CA ASN A 685 39.85 39.95 -9.88
C ASN A 685 39.34 38.85 -10.82
N LEU A 686 38.05 38.51 -10.77
CA LEU A 686 37.24 38.35 -11.99
C LEU A 686 35.73 38.32 -11.70
N ASN A 687 35.01 39.02 -12.57
CA ASN A 687 33.61 39.43 -12.49
C ASN A 687 32.58 38.32 -12.77
N SER A 688 31.40 38.55 -12.18
CA SER A 688 30.05 38.29 -12.71
C SER A 688 29.60 36.85 -12.93
N THR A 689 28.58 36.42 -12.16
CA THR A 689 27.24 36.21 -12.75
C THR A 689 26.17 36.37 -11.66
N ARG A 690 25.26 37.33 -11.89
CA ARG A 690 24.12 37.67 -11.05
C ARG A 690 22.92 36.84 -11.53
N SER A 691 22.39 35.95 -10.71
CA SER A 691 21.07 35.34 -10.95
C SER A 691 20.16 35.58 -9.74
N SER A 692 19.24 36.52 -9.94
CA SER A 692 18.13 36.90 -9.08
C SER A 692 17.16 35.73 -8.87
N PHE A 693 16.94 35.32 -7.62
CA PHE A 693 15.70 34.66 -7.22
C PHE A 693 14.81 35.70 -6.51
N GLN A 694 13.70 36.01 -7.16
CA GLN A 694 12.65 36.89 -6.64
C GLN A 694 11.98 36.24 -5.42
N SER A 695 12.02 36.97 -4.31
CA SER A 695 11.16 36.78 -3.14
C SER A 695 9.73 37.22 -3.47
N GLY A 696 8.78 36.28 -3.38
CA GLY A 696 7.36 36.61 -3.33
C GLY A 696 6.99 37.08 -1.93
N GLU A 697 6.99 38.39 -1.72
CA GLU A 697 6.33 39.03 -0.59
C GLU A 697 4.81 38.95 -0.77
N SER A 698 4.10 38.47 0.25
CA SER A 698 2.68 38.80 0.45
C SER A 698 2.49 39.27 1.88
N SER A 699 2.95 40.50 2.13
CA SER A 699 2.52 41.34 3.23
C SER A 699 1.18 41.99 2.85
N GLN A 700 0.10 41.62 3.54
CA GLN A 700 -1.05 42.53 3.69
C GLN A 700 -1.45 42.58 5.16
N SER A 701 -1.01 43.68 5.77
CA SER A 701 -1.52 44.29 6.98
C SER A 701 -2.92 44.85 6.69
N ALA A 702 -3.90 44.60 7.56
CA ALA A 702 -5.01 45.52 7.78
C ALA A 702 -5.74 45.19 9.09
N LYS A 703 -5.57 46.12 10.03
CA LYS A 703 -6.62 46.76 10.86
C LYS A 703 -7.49 45.83 11.71
N ILE A 704 -7.07 45.82 12.98
CA ILE A 704 -7.75 45.48 14.25
C ILE A 704 -9.26 45.23 14.12
#